data_AF-A0A538J0U2-F1
#
_entry.id   AF-A0A538J0U2-F1
#
_cell.length_a   1.000
_cell.length_b   1.000
_cell.length_c   1.000
_cell.angle_alpha   90.00
_cell.angle_beta   90.00
_cell.angle_gamma   90.00
#
_symmetry.space_group_name_H-M   'P 1'
#
loop_
_entity.id
_entity.type
_entity.pdbx_description
1 polymer ?
#
loop_
_entity_poly.entity_id
_entity_poly.type
_entity_poly.pdbx_seq_one_letter_code
_entity_poly.pdbx_strand_id
1 'polypeptide(L)'
;MHVDVSRLVRRVLVLVVVSGLPGLAVTAPSGWPSAAKVATHASSSGFEGIRLKNVAGRVGLDFRQGAFRFGVSPDPAAMTGGGLCALDYNNDGWVDLFVVNSYSQANVDRWHKHGGLPRSALFRNTRGRFRNVTRTSGAGLAVRGQGCVAADFNGDGYTDLFVTADGQNKLLWNNGNGTFTQGAWAAGIRSHGWHTSAAVADVNGDGRPDLFVAGYTDVNLPISGSAAGFPNNYAGVRDLLYLNMGRDKHGRSRFREVGVQAGLEAARFDHSLGAVFSDFDGDGRPDLYVANDGDPNRLYQNVAWPGGRRADPAGLGFRFEERAASAGVADPNAGMGVAAADFNGDGHTDLFISNSRGQGHAVYTGQQPVASGSSFSDVRTAFAPAFGKTFTGWGASWVDLDLDGNLDLVLTNGGIPVTNLARNAQPIQVLENMGAPPGSAPQFTDGTALVGGNDLPRVVGRGLTTADFDNNGRMDIAINTIGGRLELLRPTGAVGHWLAVRLARFSPGAVVTAVLPDGRRLVREVQAGSSYLSSPDPRVHFGLGAATSVSLLIVRYPDGHIVDRNNVPADRIVFFPRQARNATDARSTAQTTPYLIDGCTRTDLHGRSVARVWDEAMLDAIRRDLPAPTTHARNLFHVSAAMWDAWAAYDPTADGYFVTEKDKALDVEAARETAISYAAYRVLLWRYAYGANVRVTFDELTRTLRSLCYRLDFTSTKGDSPAALGNRVAAAVIRYGRSDGSQERLHYADESYVPVNTPLVVAEPGTGMHDPTFWQPLALDHNVAQNGLTVPGKVQTFIGAHWGHVRGFALPASKNGVPIDP
;
A
#
# COMPACT_ATOMS: atom_id res chain seq x y z
N MET A 1 4.39 73.75 -15.16
CA MET A 1 5.64 74.53 -15.23
C MET A 1 6.57 73.87 -16.23
N HIS A 2 7.47 74.61 -16.88
CA HIS A 2 8.47 74.07 -17.85
C HIS A 2 9.55 73.22 -17.12
N VAL A 3 10.45 72.43 -17.73
CA VAL A 3 10.99 72.26 -19.11
C VAL A 3 11.25 70.74 -19.30
N ASP A 4 11.01 69.98 -20.39
CA ASP A 4 10.71 70.16 -21.84
C ASP A 4 11.92 70.01 -22.82
N VAL A 5 11.73 69.28 -23.94
CA VAL A 5 12.67 68.96 -25.06
C VAL A 5 14.09 68.42 -24.71
N SER A 6 14.72 67.41 -25.35
CA SER A 6 14.70 66.99 -26.76
C SER A 6 15.70 65.83 -27.08
N ARG A 7 15.38 64.97 -28.08
CA ARG A 7 16.25 64.49 -29.21
C ARG A 7 17.52 63.63 -28.90
N LEU A 8 18.14 62.85 -29.82
CA LEU A 8 17.87 62.56 -31.25
C LEU A 8 18.33 61.13 -31.70
N VAL A 9 17.56 60.54 -32.62
CA VAL A 9 17.90 59.58 -33.72
C VAL A 9 19.39 59.25 -34.01
N ARG A 10 19.71 57.95 -34.21
CA ARG A 10 20.29 57.42 -35.49
C ARG A 10 20.15 55.90 -35.68
N ARG A 11 20.18 55.46 -36.95
CA ARG A 11 20.26 54.07 -37.43
C ARG A 11 21.73 53.67 -37.63
N VAL A 12 22.05 52.37 -37.55
CA VAL A 12 22.95 51.63 -38.49
C VAL A 12 22.43 50.18 -38.60
N LEU A 13 22.64 49.53 -39.75
CA LEU A 13 22.33 48.12 -40.00
C LEU A 13 23.43 47.50 -40.90
N VAL A 14 24.11 46.46 -40.41
CA VAL A 14 24.97 45.49 -41.13
C VAL A 14 24.92 44.18 -40.30
N LEU A 15 24.42 43.02 -40.73
CA LEU A 15 24.77 42.06 -41.81
C LEU A 15 25.91 41.06 -41.46
N VAL A 16 25.77 39.82 -41.97
CA VAL A 16 26.81 38.77 -42.21
C VAL A 16 27.31 37.91 -41.01
N VAL A 17 27.44 36.56 -41.08
CA VAL A 17 26.86 35.53 -42.00
C VAL A 17 27.12 34.07 -41.50
N VAL A 18 26.37 33.06 -42.01
CA VAL A 18 26.65 31.58 -42.09
C VAL A 18 27.09 30.85 -40.80
N SER A 19 26.38 29.81 -40.35
CA SER A 19 26.47 28.46 -40.97
C SER A 19 25.25 27.57 -40.71
N GLY A 20 25.07 26.53 -41.55
CA GLY A 20 23.99 25.57 -41.45
C GLY A 20 24.43 24.13 -41.71
N LEU A 21 23.80 23.18 -41.03
CA LEU A 21 23.92 21.74 -41.23
C LEU A 21 22.52 21.10 -41.19
N PRO A 22 22.18 20.17 -42.10
CA PRO A 22 20.86 19.53 -42.12
C PRO A 22 20.78 18.38 -41.10
N GLY A 23 20.21 18.64 -39.93
CA GLY A 23 19.77 17.57 -39.01
C GLY A 23 18.55 16.85 -39.56
N LEU A 24 18.54 15.51 -39.57
CA LEU A 24 17.41 14.73 -40.09
C LEU A 24 16.14 14.95 -39.26
N ALA A 25 15.04 15.26 -39.94
CA ALA A 25 13.74 15.45 -39.31
C ALA A 25 13.09 14.09 -38.94
N VAL A 26 13.26 13.67 -37.69
CA VAL A 26 12.39 12.64 -37.10
C VAL A 26 11.02 13.26 -36.83
N THR A 27 9.98 12.77 -37.49
CA THR A 27 8.61 13.29 -37.33
C THR A 27 8.02 12.89 -35.97
N ALA A 28 8.02 13.83 -35.02
CA ALA A 28 7.25 13.68 -33.80
C ALA A 28 5.73 13.73 -34.10
N PRO A 29 4.89 12.94 -33.40
CA PRO A 29 3.44 12.99 -33.58
C PRO A 29 2.87 14.35 -33.14
N SER A 30 2.04 14.94 -33.99
CA SER A 30 1.43 16.26 -33.77
C SER A 30 0.23 16.19 -32.82
N GLY A 31 0.09 17.18 -31.93
CA GLY A 31 -1.08 17.27 -31.02
C GLY A 31 -0.95 18.21 -29.83
N TRP A 32 0.26 18.64 -29.46
CA TRP A 32 0.49 19.50 -28.29
C TRP A 32 0.10 20.96 -28.59
N PRO A 33 -0.71 21.63 -27.73
CA PRO A 33 -1.04 23.04 -27.93
C PRO A 33 0.17 23.96 -27.70
N SER A 34 0.23 25.07 -28.45
CA SER A 34 1.07 26.21 -28.06
C SER A 34 0.55 26.82 -26.76
N ALA A 35 1.45 27.37 -25.94
CA ALA A 35 1.12 27.90 -24.61
C ALA A 35 0.01 28.98 -24.67
N ALA A 36 -0.94 28.88 -23.74
CA ALA A 36 -1.83 30.00 -23.43
C ALA A 36 -1.01 31.14 -22.80
N LYS A 37 -1.54 32.37 -22.81
CA LYS A 37 -0.86 33.52 -22.22
C LYS A 37 -0.72 33.34 -20.70
N VAL A 38 0.48 32.97 -20.25
CA VAL A 38 0.87 32.98 -18.83
C VAL A 38 0.73 34.41 -18.30
N ALA A 39 0.09 34.55 -17.15
CA ALA A 39 -0.02 35.83 -16.47
C ALA A 39 1.27 36.09 -15.68
N THR A 40 1.88 37.27 -15.85
CA THR A 40 3.03 37.67 -15.05
C THR A 40 2.61 37.85 -13.59
N HIS A 41 3.25 37.13 -12.68
CA HIS A 41 3.00 37.21 -11.25
C HIS A 41 4.29 37.55 -10.52
N ALA A 42 4.19 38.49 -9.57
CA ALA A 42 5.20 38.61 -8.52
C ALA A 42 4.89 37.54 -7.46
N SER A 43 5.92 36.99 -6.83
CA SER A 43 5.76 36.07 -5.70
C SER A 43 5.13 36.80 -4.52
N SER A 44 3.88 36.46 -4.19
CA SER A 44 3.43 36.54 -2.79
C SER A 44 4.27 35.55 -1.98
N SER A 45 4.61 35.92 -0.75
CA SER A 45 5.07 34.95 0.25
C SER A 45 3.83 34.41 0.96
N GLY A 46 3.42 33.18 0.64
CA GLY A 46 2.21 32.57 1.19
C GLY A 46 0.92 32.97 0.48
N PHE A 47 -0.21 32.60 1.09
CA PHE A 47 -1.57 32.61 0.56
C PHE A 47 -2.19 34.00 0.30
N GLU A 48 -1.41 35.09 0.35
CA GLU A 48 -1.94 36.43 0.12
C GLU A 48 -2.50 36.57 -1.31
N GLY A 49 -3.77 36.95 -1.41
CA GLY A 49 -4.49 37.07 -2.68
C GLY A 49 -4.96 35.74 -3.30
N ILE A 50 -4.56 34.57 -2.77
CA ILE A 50 -5.01 33.26 -3.26
C ILE A 50 -6.42 32.97 -2.76
N ARG A 51 -7.33 32.56 -3.66
CA ARG A 51 -8.72 32.22 -3.35
C ARG A 51 -9.16 30.96 -4.08
N LEU A 52 -9.54 29.93 -3.32
CA LEU A 52 -10.21 28.73 -3.79
C LEU A 52 -11.68 29.02 -4.12
N LYS A 53 -12.15 28.57 -5.28
CA LYS A 53 -13.53 28.78 -5.73
C LYS A 53 -14.13 27.47 -6.25
N ASN A 54 -15.31 27.11 -5.76
CA ASN A 54 -16.03 25.95 -6.28
C ASN A 54 -16.48 26.21 -7.72
N VAL A 55 -16.01 25.38 -8.66
CA VAL A 55 -16.29 25.49 -10.10
C VAL A 55 -16.96 24.25 -10.69
N ALA A 56 -17.21 23.18 -9.91
CA ALA A 56 -17.70 21.87 -10.41
C ALA A 56 -18.86 21.99 -11.43
N GLY A 57 -19.97 22.64 -11.03
CA GLY A 57 -21.13 22.85 -11.91
C GLY A 57 -20.88 23.77 -13.12
N ARG A 58 -19.83 24.61 -13.09
CA ARG A 58 -19.45 25.51 -14.20
C ARG A 58 -18.56 24.81 -15.23
N VAL A 59 -17.79 23.79 -14.80
CA VAL A 59 -16.91 23.00 -15.67
C VAL A 59 -17.61 21.77 -16.26
N GLY A 60 -18.75 21.32 -15.70
CA GLY A 60 -19.55 20.20 -16.20
C GLY A 60 -19.56 18.95 -15.31
N LEU A 61 -19.04 19.06 -14.08
CA LEU A 61 -19.07 18.01 -13.06
C LEU A 61 -20.44 17.96 -12.35
N ASP A 62 -21.50 17.63 -13.07
CA ASP A 62 -22.80 17.33 -12.46
C ASP A 62 -22.83 15.87 -11.96
N PHE A 63 -22.50 15.71 -10.68
CA PHE A 63 -22.59 14.45 -9.94
C PHE A 63 -23.26 14.67 -8.60
N ARG A 64 -24.05 13.69 -8.16
CA ARG A 64 -24.58 13.59 -6.80
C ARG A 64 -24.42 12.17 -6.28
N GLN A 65 -23.85 12.04 -5.09
CA GLN A 65 -23.61 10.76 -4.44
C GLN A 65 -24.96 10.16 -3.94
N GLY A 66 -25.10 8.84 -4.02
CA GLY A 66 -26.37 8.12 -3.91
C GLY A 66 -26.78 7.67 -2.51
N ALA A 67 -25.90 7.75 -1.52
CA ALA A 67 -26.24 7.46 -0.13
C ALA A 67 -27.26 8.48 0.40
N PHE A 68 -28.20 7.99 1.22
CA PHE A 68 -29.22 8.80 1.89
C PHE A 68 -30.11 9.69 1.00
N ARG A 69 -30.12 9.45 -0.32
CA ARG A 69 -30.83 10.27 -1.33
C ARG A 69 -32.34 10.42 -1.09
N PHE A 70 -32.95 9.47 -0.38
CA PHE A 70 -34.38 9.47 0.00
C PHE A 70 -34.60 9.44 1.52
N GLY A 71 -33.58 9.77 2.33
CA GLY A 71 -33.60 9.71 3.79
C GLY A 71 -32.34 9.07 4.37
N VAL A 72 -31.88 9.57 5.51
CA VAL A 72 -30.72 9.04 6.25
C VAL A 72 -31.12 7.75 6.99
N SER A 73 -30.19 6.81 7.08
CA SER A 73 -30.35 5.49 7.73
C SER A 73 -29.05 5.10 8.45
N PRO A 74 -29.10 4.25 9.48
CA PRO A 74 -27.93 3.83 10.28
C PRO A 74 -27.10 2.76 9.55
N ASP A 75 -26.71 3.04 8.32
CA ASP A 75 -26.08 2.11 7.39
C ASP A 75 -24.61 2.51 7.16
N PRO A 76 -23.64 1.92 7.87
CA PRO A 76 -22.31 2.50 7.99
C PRO A 76 -21.51 2.42 6.68
N ALA A 77 -21.67 1.38 5.87
CA ALA A 77 -21.05 1.28 4.54
C ALA A 77 -21.59 2.31 3.52
N ALA A 78 -22.75 2.93 3.80
CA ALA A 78 -23.24 4.10 3.07
C ALA A 78 -22.74 5.43 3.66
N MET A 79 -22.15 5.43 4.86
CA MET A 79 -21.56 6.60 5.50
C MET A 79 -20.07 6.78 5.22
N THR A 80 -19.34 5.75 4.82
CA THR A 80 -17.88 5.77 4.56
C THR A 80 -17.55 6.08 3.10
N GLY A 81 -18.17 5.35 2.15
CA GLY A 81 -17.71 5.26 0.77
C GLY A 81 -17.87 6.53 -0.08
N GLY A 82 -16.90 6.76 -0.98
CA GLY A 82 -16.89 7.90 -1.88
C GLY A 82 -15.49 8.34 -2.31
N GLY A 83 -14.65 7.44 -2.80
CA GLY A 83 -13.35 7.77 -3.38
C GLY A 83 -13.40 8.56 -4.70
N LEU A 84 -12.25 9.07 -5.11
CA LEU A 84 -12.00 9.78 -6.37
C LEU A 84 -10.70 9.31 -7.01
N CYS A 85 -10.66 9.19 -8.34
CA CYS A 85 -9.43 8.89 -9.06
C CYS A 85 -9.22 9.90 -10.18
N ALA A 86 -8.10 10.63 -10.11
CA ALA A 86 -7.56 11.40 -11.23
C ALA A 86 -6.78 10.45 -12.16
N LEU A 87 -7.04 10.52 -13.46
CA LEU A 87 -6.34 9.71 -14.48
C LEU A 87 -6.51 10.32 -15.87
N ASP A 88 -5.51 10.26 -16.74
CA ASP A 88 -5.75 10.36 -18.19
C ASP A 88 -6.13 8.97 -18.68
N TYR A 89 -7.44 8.71 -18.89
CA TYR A 89 -7.88 7.36 -19.32
C TYR A 89 -7.76 7.14 -20.83
N ASN A 90 -7.46 8.20 -21.59
CA ASN A 90 -7.56 8.21 -23.05
C ASN A 90 -6.28 8.65 -23.77
N ASN A 91 -5.24 8.99 -23.01
CA ASN A 91 -3.93 9.48 -23.43
C ASN A 91 -3.98 10.77 -24.29
N ASP A 92 -4.94 11.67 -24.03
CA ASP A 92 -5.06 12.97 -24.72
C ASP A 92 -4.38 14.14 -23.99
N GLY A 93 -3.76 13.89 -22.84
CA GLY A 93 -3.00 14.86 -22.05
C GLY A 93 -3.84 15.70 -21.11
N TRP A 94 -5.14 15.40 -20.94
CA TRP A 94 -6.01 16.02 -19.95
C TRP A 94 -6.37 14.99 -18.88
N VAL A 95 -6.15 15.35 -17.61
CA VAL A 95 -6.51 14.45 -16.50
C VAL A 95 -8.04 14.42 -16.39
N ASP A 96 -8.61 13.24 -16.59
CA ASP A 96 -10.02 12.92 -16.40
C ASP A 96 -10.31 12.63 -14.91
N LEU A 97 -11.59 12.57 -14.54
CA LEU A 97 -12.01 12.30 -13.16
C LEU A 97 -13.00 11.13 -13.10
N PHE A 98 -12.62 10.07 -12.38
CA PHE A 98 -13.52 8.99 -11.98
C PHE A 98 -14.00 9.20 -10.54
N VAL A 99 -15.30 8.97 -10.32
CA VAL A 99 -16.01 9.31 -9.09
C VAL A 99 -16.75 8.07 -8.58
N VAL A 100 -16.37 7.56 -7.41
CA VAL A 100 -17.01 6.39 -6.81
C VAL A 100 -18.39 6.78 -6.26
N ASN A 101 -19.38 5.92 -6.46
CA ASN A 101 -20.73 6.11 -5.92
C ASN A 101 -21.14 4.93 -5.03
N SER A 102 -22.07 5.18 -4.13
CA SER A 102 -22.57 4.19 -3.17
C SER A 102 -24.05 4.46 -2.85
N TYR A 103 -24.66 3.54 -2.11
CA TYR A 103 -26.04 3.62 -1.65
C TYR A 103 -26.21 2.92 -0.30
N SER A 104 -27.30 3.26 0.39
CA SER A 104 -27.77 2.48 1.54
C SER A 104 -28.71 1.36 1.10
N GLN A 105 -28.59 0.20 1.75
CA GLN A 105 -29.46 -0.97 1.55
C GLN A 105 -30.95 -0.60 1.75
N ALA A 106 -31.25 0.23 2.76
CA ALA A 106 -32.59 0.71 3.07
C ALA A 106 -33.24 1.55 1.94
N ASN A 107 -32.48 1.91 0.89
CA ASN A 107 -32.95 2.69 -0.25
C ASN A 107 -32.93 1.92 -1.59
N VAL A 108 -32.58 0.63 -1.61
CA VAL A 108 -32.48 -0.20 -2.84
C VAL A 108 -33.80 -0.21 -3.64
N ASP A 109 -34.92 -0.52 -3.01
CA ASP A 109 -36.25 -0.52 -3.65
C ASP A 109 -36.64 0.84 -4.24
N ARG A 110 -36.24 1.93 -3.56
CA ARG A 110 -36.50 3.30 -4.01
C ARG A 110 -35.66 3.62 -5.24
N TRP A 111 -34.40 3.21 -5.24
CA TRP A 111 -33.53 3.31 -6.41
C TRP A 111 -34.08 2.52 -7.61
N HIS A 112 -34.52 1.27 -7.43
CA HIS A 112 -35.16 0.51 -8.52
C HIS A 112 -36.43 1.18 -9.06
N LYS A 113 -37.28 1.75 -8.19
CA LYS A 113 -38.45 2.56 -8.59
C LYS A 113 -38.10 3.88 -9.30
N HIS A 114 -36.85 4.33 -9.22
CA HIS A 114 -36.33 5.55 -9.85
C HIS A 114 -35.27 5.30 -10.93
N GLY A 115 -35.28 4.11 -11.57
CA GLY A 115 -34.45 3.79 -12.73
C GLY A 115 -33.21 2.93 -12.46
N GLY A 116 -33.02 2.47 -11.22
CA GLY A 116 -31.95 1.55 -10.82
C GLY A 116 -31.00 2.14 -9.77
N LEU A 117 -30.07 1.30 -9.32
CA LEU A 117 -29.04 1.67 -8.34
C LEU A 117 -28.12 2.78 -8.89
N PRO A 118 -27.66 3.71 -8.03
CA PRO A 118 -26.76 4.78 -8.43
C PRO A 118 -25.41 4.18 -8.84
N ARG A 119 -24.71 4.87 -9.76
CA ARG A 119 -23.50 4.34 -10.40
C ARG A 119 -22.32 5.28 -10.20
N SER A 120 -21.12 4.71 -10.07
CA SER A 120 -19.86 5.46 -10.23
C SER A 120 -19.83 6.14 -11.60
N ALA A 121 -19.15 7.27 -11.72
CA ALA A 121 -19.15 8.10 -12.92
C ALA A 121 -17.74 8.37 -13.44
N LEU A 122 -17.59 8.40 -14.76
CA LEU A 122 -16.38 8.87 -15.43
C LEU A 122 -16.68 10.17 -16.17
N PHE A 123 -15.91 11.20 -15.88
CA PHE A 123 -15.98 12.51 -16.51
C PHE A 123 -14.74 12.73 -17.36
N ARG A 124 -14.90 12.68 -18.69
CA ARG A 124 -13.81 13.03 -19.61
C ARG A 124 -13.57 14.53 -19.53
N ASN A 125 -12.33 14.92 -19.33
CA ASN A 125 -11.87 16.29 -19.40
C ASN A 125 -11.51 16.67 -20.85
N THR A 126 -11.61 17.95 -21.17
CA THR A 126 -11.11 18.56 -22.40
C THR A 126 -10.88 20.05 -22.10
N ARG A 127 -9.62 20.43 -21.85
CA ARG A 127 -9.23 21.83 -21.56
C ARG A 127 -9.97 22.43 -20.36
N GLY A 128 -9.98 21.72 -19.24
CA GLY A 128 -10.64 22.16 -18.00
C GLY A 128 -12.17 22.09 -18.02
N ARG A 129 -12.76 21.39 -18.98
CA ARG A 129 -14.21 21.16 -19.09
C ARG A 129 -14.51 19.67 -19.12
N PHE A 130 -15.44 19.26 -18.28
CA PHE A 130 -15.79 17.87 -18.05
C PHE A 130 -17.09 17.49 -18.76
N ARG A 131 -17.12 16.29 -19.33
CA ARG A 131 -18.31 15.65 -19.90
C ARG A 131 -18.46 14.26 -19.31
N ASN A 132 -19.62 13.97 -18.73
CA ASN A 132 -19.94 12.63 -18.26
C ASN A 132 -19.94 11.65 -19.46
N VAL A 133 -19.03 10.67 -19.44
CA VAL A 133 -18.87 9.61 -20.46
C VAL A 133 -19.19 8.22 -19.92
N THR A 134 -19.67 8.12 -18.67
CA THR A 134 -19.94 6.89 -17.92
C THR A 134 -20.67 5.80 -18.72
N ARG A 135 -21.68 6.18 -19.51
CA ARG A 135 -22.48 5.24 -20.33
C ARG A 135 -21.72 4.77 -21.56
N THR A 136 -20.95 5.64 -22.22
CA THR A 136 -20.22 5.32 -23.44
C THR A 136 -18.89 4.61 -23.17
N SER A 137 -18.27 4.86 -22.01
CA SER A 137 -17.05 4.16 -21.59
C SER A 137 -17.33 2.82 -20.90
N GLY A 138 -18.55 2.57 -20.43
CA GLY A 138 -18.89 1.36 -19.66
C GLY A 138 -18.37 1.36 -18.21
N ALA A 139 -17.66 2.41 -17.77
CA ALA A 139 -17.08 2.50 -16.43
C ALA A 139 -18.11 2.64 -15.29
N GLY A 140 -19.40 2.79 -15.60
CA GLY A 140 -20.46 2.99 -14.61
C GLY A 140 -20.78 1.76 -13.78
N LEU A 141 -20.16 1.63 -12.60
CA LEU A 141 -20.40 0.53 -11.66
C LEU A 141 -21.60 0.82 -10.73
N ALA A 142 -22.59 -0.07 -10.71
CA ALA A 142 -23.68 -0.07 -9.74
C ALA A 142 -23.30 -0.96 -8.55
N VAL A 143 -22.61 -0.40 -7.55
CA VAL A 143 -22.09 -1.11 -6.36
C VAL A 143 -22.15 -0.20 -5.13
N ARG A 144 -21.95 -0.78 -3.94
CA ARG A 144 -21.72 -0.03 -2.70
C ARG A 144 -20.25 0.41 -2.61
N GLY A 145 -19.83 1.22 -3.58
CA GLY A 145 -18.44 1.58 -3.80
C GLY A 145 -17.83 2.33 -2.62
N GLN A 146 -16.62 1.93 -2.24
CA GLN A 146 -15.84 2.64 -1.23
C GLN A 146 -14.85 3.56 -1.94
N GLY A 147 -13.72 3.03 -2.40
CA GLY A 147 -12.63 3.77 -3.04
C GLY A 147 -12.25 3.28 -4.42
N CYS A 148 -11.21 3.88 -4.98
CA CYS A 148 -10.60 3.45 -6.23
C CYS A 148 -9.09 3.69 -6.24
N VAL A 149 -8.38 2.99 -7.14
CA VAL A 149 -7.01 3.32 -7.53
C VAL A 149 -6.86 3.20 -9.05
N ALA A 150 -6.10 4.13 -9.64
CA ALA A 150 -5.82 4.19 -11.07
C ALA A 150 -4.39 3.72 -11.34
N ALA A 151 -4.23 2.74 -12.25
CA ALA A 151 -2.94 2.11 -12.52
C ALA A 151 -2.93 1.43 -13.89
N ASP A 152 -1.76 1.26 -14.52
CA ASP A 152 -1.57 0.46 -15.73
C ASP A 152 -1.26 -1.00 -15.32
N PHE A 153 -2.27 -1.80 -14.98
CA PHE A 153 -2.08 -3.12 -14.35
C PHE A 153 -1.57 -4.19 -15.32
N ASN A 154 -1.68 -3.99 -16.63
CA ASN A 154 -1.06 -4.87 -17.62
C ASN A 154 0.23 -4.30 -18.25
N GLY A 155 0.53 -3.02 -18.05
CA GLY A 155 1.70 -2.34 -18.61
C GLY A 155 1.55 -1.99 -20.10
N ASP A 156 0.33 -1.83 -20.61
CA ASP A 156 0.06 -1.55 -22.03
C ASP A 156 -0.01 -0.06 -22.38
N GLY A 157 0.06 0.81 -21.37
CA GLY A 157 0.06 2.26 -21.50
C GLY A 157 -1.30 2.92 -21.35
N TYR A 158 -2.38 2.17 -21.07
CA TYR A 158 -3.69 2.72 -20.75
C TYR A 158 -4.06 2.49 -19.28
N THR A 159 -4.46 3.56 -18.59
CA THR A 159 -4.79 3.49 -17.16
C THR A 159 -6.09 2.71 -16.92
N ASP A 160 -5.98 1.59 -16.20
CA ASP A 160 -7.09 0.81 -15.65
C ASP A 160 -7.64 1.45 -14.36
N LEU A 161 -8.80 0.98 -13.91
CA LEU A 161 -9.40 1.38 -12.62
C LEU A 161 -9.72 0.15 -11.75
N PHE A 162 -9.11 0.05 -10.58
CA PHE A 162 -9.60 -0.81 -9.51
C PHE A 162 -10.54 -0.02 -8.60
N VAL A 163 -11.62 -0.66 -8.14
CA VAL A 163 -12.70 -0.04 -7.34
C VAL A 163 -13.11 -1.01 -6.24
N THR A 164 -12.95 -0.58 -4.99
CA THR A 164 -13.32 -1.33 -3.79
C THR A 164 -14.80 -1.12 -3.47
N ALA A 165 -15.38 -2.06 -2.71
CA ALA A 165 -16.77 -1.99 -2.31
C ALA A 165 -17.01 -2.68 -0.97
N ASP A 166 -18.15 -2.36 -0.36
CA ASP A 166 -18.88 -3.34 0.44
C ASP A 166 -19.41 -4.44 -0.50
N GLY A 167 -18.92 -5.67 -0.34
CA GLY A 167 -19.22 -6.83 -1.16
C GLY A 167 -18.08 -7.20 -2.11
N GLN A 168 -18.35 -7.26 -3.42
CA GLN A 168 -17.38 -7.70 -4.43
C GLN A 168 -16.66 -6.50 -5.06
N ASN A 169 -15.33 -6.46 -4.94
CA ASN A 169 -14.47 -5.49 -5.62
C ASN A 169 -14.54 -5.60 -7.16
N LYS A 170 -14.13 -4.56 -7.88
CA LYS A 170 -14.21 -4.47 -9.34
C LYS A 170 -12.88 -3.99 -9.92
N LEU A 171 -12.45 -4.62 -11.01
CA LEU A 171 -11.33 -4.19 -11.85
C LEU A 171 -11.90 -3.90 -13.24
N LEU A 172 -11.71 -2.68 -13.72
CA LEU A 172 -12.11 -2.19 -15.03
C LEU A 172 -10.85 -2.09 -15.90
N TRP A 173 -10.68 -3.07 -16.80
CA TRP A 173 -9.63 -3.07 -17.80
C TRP A 173 -9.92 -2.01 -18.86
N ASN A 174 -8.99 -1.09 -19.10
CA ASN A 174 -9.07 -0.13 -20.19
C ASN A 174 -8.83 -0.84 -21.53
N ASN A 175 -9.67 -0.59 -22.53
CA ASN A 175 -9.58 -1.25 -23.84
C ASN A 175 -8.80 -0.42 -24.87
N GLY A 176 -8.13 0.66 -24.45
CA GLY A 176 -7.35 1.56 -25.32
C GLY A 176 -8.17 2.41 -26.30
N ASN A 177 -9.48 2.16 -26.39
CA ASN A 177 -10.43 2.85 -27.28
C ASN A 177 -11.40 3.77 -26.51
N GLY A 178 -11.09 4.08 -25.25
CA GLY A 178 -11.93 4.88 -24.35
C GLY A 178 -13.12 4.12 -23.74
N THR A 179 -13.14 2.80 -23.82
CA THR A 179 -14.09 1.92 -23.11
C THR A 179 -13.39 1.00 -22.11
N PHE A 180 -14.13 0.49 -21.14
CA PHE A 180 -13.65 -0.41 -20.09
C PHE A 180 -14.39 -1.75 -20.10
N THR A 181 -13.69 -2.81 -19.68
CA THR A 181 -14.27 -4.14 -19.42
C THR A 181 -14.05 -4.56 -17.98
N GLN A 182 -15.11 -4.87 -17.24
CA GLN A 182 -14.97 -5.46 -15.91
C GLN A 182 -14.34 -6.87 -16.03
N GLY A 183 -13.31 -7.16 -15.22
CA GLY A 183 -12.62 -8.45 -15.27
C GLY A 183 -12.00 -8.96 -13.98
N ALA A 184 -12.40 -8.50 -12.78
CA ALA A 184 -11.77 -8.88 -11.51
C ALA A 184 -11.66 -10.40 -11.29
N TRP A 185 -12.78 -11.12 -11.35
CA TRP A 185 -12.82 -12.58 -11.17
C TRP A 185 -12.03 -13.38 -12.20
N ALA A 186 -11.94 -12.85 -13.44
CA ALA A 186 -11.16 -13.42 -14.52
C ALA A 186 -9.65 -13.16 -14.32
N ALA A 187 -9.30 -11.99 -13.78
CA ALA A 187 -7.94 -11.64 -13.39
C ALA A 187 -7.45 -12.43 -12.17
N GLY A 188 -8.35 -12.91 -11.29
CA GLY A 188 -8.03 -13.69 -10.09
C GLY A 188 -8.43 -13.00 -8.78
N ILE A 189 -8.78 -11.72 -8.83
CA ILE A 189 -9.28 -10.95 -7.70
C ILE A 189 -10.72 -11.39 -7.42
N ARG A 190 -10.90 -12.17 -6.34
CA ARG A 190 -12.16 -12.86 -5.99
C ARG A 190 -12.65 -12.63 -4.56
N SER A 191 -11.99 -11.75 -3.80
CA SER A 191 -12.42 -11.43 -2.44
C SER A 191 -13.83 -10.82 -2.41
N HIS A 192 -14.52 -11.10 -1.32
CA HIS A 192 -15.80 -10.51 -0.94
C HIS A 192 -15.70 -10.09 0.53
N GLY A 193 -16.33 -8.99 0.89
CA GLY A 193 -16.22 -8.36 2.21
C GLY A 193 -16.22 -6.84 2.07
N TRP A 194 -16.11 -6.12 3.16
CA TRP A 194 -16.01 -4.66 3.11
C TRP A 194 -14.54 -4.25 2.94
N HIS A 195 -14.22 -3.76 1.74
CA HIS A 195 -12.88 -3.27 1.39
C HIS A 195 -12.91 -1.76 1.16
N THR A 196 -11.86 -1.05 1.54
CA THR A 196 -11.85 0.42 1.66
C THR A 196 -10.83 1.07 0.73
N SER A 197 -9.63 1.40 1.19
CA SER A 197 -8.58 1.95 0.30
C SER A 197 -7.90 0.86 -0.53
N ALA A 198 -7.18 1.27 -1.57
CA ALA A 198 -6.32 0.41 -2.36
C ALA A 198 -5.09 1.19 -2.81
N ALA A 199 -3.92 0.55 -2.82
CA ALA A 199 -2.65 1.16 -3.17
C ALA A 199 -1.86 0.23 -4.09
N VAL A 200 -0.95 0.77 -4.91
CA VAL A 200 -0.30 0.04 -6.01
C VAL A 200 1.19 0.35 -6.06
N ALA A 201 2.02 -0.70 -6.04
CA ALA A 201 3.48 -0.63 -6.12
C ALA A 201 4.09 -1.91 -6.73
N ASP A 202 5.35 -1.90 -7.13
CA ASP A 202 6.09 -3.11 -7.54
C ASP A 202 6.80 -3.69 -6.30
N VAL A 203 6.06 -4.40 -5.45
CA VAL A 203 6.57 -4.82 -4.13
C VAL A 203 7.61 -5.94 -4.20
N ASN A 204 7.66 -6.66 -5.33
CA ASN A 204 8.56 -7.78 -5.54
C ASN A 204 9.78 -7.43 -6.44
N GLY A 205 9.73 -6.31 -7.17
CA GLY A 205 10.82 -5.79 -8.00
C GLY A 205 10.92 -6.43 -9.39
N ASP A 206 9.81 -6.91 -9.97
CA ASP A 206 9.80 -7.57 -11.28
C ASP A 206 9.19 -6.73 -12.42
N GLY A 207 8.91 -5.46 -12.13
CA GLY A 207 8.53 -4.43 -13.08
C GLY A 207 7.04 -4.33 -13.35
N ARG A 208 6.19 -5.02 -12.57
CA ARG A 208 4.72 -5.03 -12.74
C ARG A 208 4.03 -4.47 -11.49
N PRO A 209 2.95 -3.67 -11.63
CA PRO A 209 2.28 -3.13 -10.46
C PRO A 209 1.45 -4.21 -9.75
N ASP A 210 1.81 -4.48 -8.51
CA ASP A 210 1.08 -5.29 -7.54
C ASP A 210 0.03 -4.42 -6.81
N LEU A 211 -1.01 -5.04 -6.25
CA LEU A 211 -2.17 -4.33 -5.70
C LEU A 211 -2.42 -4.68 -4.23
N PHE A 212 -2.33 -3.70 -3.34
CA PHE A 212 -2.85 -3.78 -1.97
C PHE A 212 -4.32 -3.34 -1.93
N VAL A 213 -5.12 -4.01 -1.08
CA VAL A 213 -6.52 -3.67 -0.82
C VAL A 213 -6.79 -3.75 0.68
N ALA A 214 -7.17 -2.62 1.28
CA ALA A 214 -7.52 -2.54 2.69
C ALA A 214 -8.85 -3.25 2.98
N GLY A 215 -8.89 -4.05 4.04
CA GLY A 215 -10.11 -4.63 4.59
C GLY A 215 -10.57 -3.86 5.84
N TYR A 216 -11.87 -3.68 6.01
CA TYR A 216 -12.43 -2.88 7.11
C TYR A 216 -13.14 -3.73 8.18
N THR A 217 -14.44 -4.00 8.04
CA THR A 217 -15.22 -4.66 9.11
C THR A 217 -16.30 -5.58 8.55
N ASP A 218 -16.56 -6.70 9.22
CA ASP A 218 -17.68 -7.58 8.89
C ASP A 218 -18.84 -7.37 9.86
N VAL A 219 -19.83 -6.59 9.40
CA VAL A 219 -21.07 -6.29 10.13
C VAL A 219 -21.94 -7.52 10.44
N ASN A 220 -21.58 -8.71 9.94
CA ASN A 220 -22.24 -9.98 10.25
C ASN A 220 -21.52 -10.76 11.37
N LEU A 221 -20.33 -10.30 11.80
CA LEU A 221 -19.49 -10.91 12.84
C LEU A 221 -19.29 -9.95 14.03
N PRO A 222 -20.36 -9.65 14.81
CA PRO A 222 -20.25 -8.82 16.01
C PRO A 222 -19.38 -9.50 17.09
N ILE A 223 -18.52 -8.72 17.74
CA ILE A 223 -17.72 -9.16 18.87
C ILE A 223 -18.64 -9.20 20.09
N SER A 224 -19.04 -10.41 20.50
CA SER A 224 -19.91 -10.64 21.65
C SER A 224 -19.35 -9.97 22.91
N GLY A 225 -20.20 -9.29 23.68
CA GLY A 225 -19.78 -8.57 24.89
C GLY A 225 -18.93 -7.30 24.67
N SER A 226 -18.60 -6.93 23.43
CA SER A 226 -17.77 -5.74 23.19
C SER A 226 -18.46 -4.45 23.63
N ALA A 227 -17.82 -3.74 24.55
CA ALA A 227 -18.19 -2.39 24.97
C ALA A 227 -17.62 -1.29 24.04
N ALA A 228 -16.93 -1.66 22.96
CA ALA A 228 -16.34 -0.71 22.02
C ALA A 228 -17.41 -0.03 21.14
N GLY A 229 -17.03 1.09 20.52
CA GLY A 229 -17.80 1.68 19.44
C GLY A 229 -17.65 0.89 18.13
N PHE A 230 -18.46 1.25 17.13
CA PHE A 230 -18.20 0.86 15.75
C PHE A 230 -16.92 1.57 15.25
N PRO A 231 -16.00 0.87 14.56
CA PRO A 231 -16.13 -0.50 14.04
C PRO A 231 -15.68 -1.61 14.99
N ASN A 232 -14.88 -1.33 16.03
CA ASN A 232 -14.21 -2.32 16.88
C ASN A 232 -15.14 -3.17 17.79
N ASN A 233 -16.46 -3.08 17.59
CA ASN A 233 -17.44 -4.05 18.10
C ASN A 233 -17.85 -5.13 17.06
N TYR A 234 -17.17 -5.18 15.92
CA TYR A 234 -17.22 -6.23 14.90
C TYR A 234 -15.82 -6.74 14.57
N ALA A 235 -15.73 -7.90 13.93
CA ALA A 235 -14.45 -8.43 13.46
C ALA A 235 -13.91 -7.63 12.26
N GLY A 236 -12.59 -7.38 12.25
CA GLY A 236 -11.91 -6.77 11.12
C GLY A 236 -11.97 -7.65 9.87
N VAL A 237 -12.07 -7.03 8.69
CA VAL A 237 -11.95 -7.73 7.40
C VAL A 237 -10.49 -7.72 6.96
N ARG A 238 -10.03 -8.86 6.46
CA ARG A 238 -8.65 -9.09 6.00
C ARG A 238 -8.13 -8.06 4.97
N ASP A 239 -6.87 -7.69 5.15
CA ASP A 239 -6.03 -6.92 4.23
C ASP A 239 -5.42 -7.83 3.14
N LEU A 240 -5.46 -7.40 1.88
CA LEU A 240 -5.11 -8.26 0.75
C LEU A 240 -3.94 -7.69 -0.06
N LEU A 241 -2.96 -8.55 -0.38
CA LEU A 241 -1.91 -8.25 -1.36
C LEU A 241 -2.06 -9.15 -2.57
N TYR A 242 -2.22 -8.55 -3.75
CA TYR A 242 -2.36 -9.24 -5.02
C TYR A 242 -1.11 -9.03 -5.89
N LEU A 243 -0.24 -10.04 -5.95
CA LEU A 243 0.91 -10.03 -6.86
C LEU A 243 0.46 -10.25 -8.31
N ASN A 244 1.00 -9.41 -9.19
CA ASN A 244 0.76 -9.38 -10.62
C ASN A 244 1.58 -10.48 -11.30
N MET A 245 0.95 -11.59 -11.62
CA MET A 245 1.55 -12.76 -12.29
C MET A 245 1.83 -12.54 -13.79
N GLY A 246 1.61 -11.33 -14.32
CA GLY A 246 1.82 -10.99 -15.73
C GLY A 246 0.62 -11.31 -16.62
N ARG A 247 0.74 -10.95 -17.91
CA ARG A 247 -0.34 -11.04 -18.91
C ARG A 247 -0.68 -12.49 -19.28
N ASP A 248 -1.96 -12.72 -19.50
CA ASP A 248 -2.45 -13.92 -20.19
C ASP A 248 -2.36 -13.79 -21.72
N LYS A 249 -2.83 -14.83 -22.42
CA LYS A 249 -2.97 -14.86 -23.89
C LYS A 249 -3.93 -13.82 -24.50
N HIS A 250 -4.61 -13.03 -23.68
CA HIS A 250 -5.50 -11.94 -24.07
C HIS A 250 -4.92 -10.56 -23.70
N GLY A 251 -3.69 -10.49 -23.22
CA GLY A 251 -2.99 -9.25 -22.87
C GLY A 251 -3.38 -8.65 -21.51
N ARG A 252 -4.19 -9.35 -20.70
CA ARG A 252 -4.65 -8.86 -19.38
C ARG A 252 -3.96 -9.62 -18.27
N SER A 253 -3.53 -8.91 -17.21
CA SER A 253 -2.78 -9.56 -16.13
C SER A 253 -3.59 -10.59 -15.36
N ARG A 254 -2.87 -11.49 -14.68
CA ARG A 254 -3.41 -12.31 -13.60
C ARG A 254 -2.84 -11.86 -12.27
N PHE A 255 -3.64 -12.01 -11.23
CA PHE A 255 -3.28 -11.69 -9.86
C PHE A 255 -3.35 -12.93 -8.98
N ARG A 256 -2.37 -13.06 -8.08
CA ARG A 256 -2.35 -14.07 -7.02
C ARG A 256 -2.42 -13.33 -5.68
N GLU A 257 -3.47 -13.61 -4.92
CA GLU A 257 -3.57 -13.20 -3.52
C GLU A 257 -2.45 -13.89 -2.71
N VAL A 258 -1.71 -13.11 -1.92
CA VAL A 258 -0.56 -13.57 -1.11
C VAL A 258 -0.39 -12.80 0.21
N GLY A 259 -1.31 -11.94 0.66
CA GLY A 259 -1.10 -11.03 1.80
C GLY A 259 -0.56 -11.73 3.05
N VAL A 260 -1.26 -12.79 3.46
CA VAL A 260 -0.83 -13.72 4.52
C VAL A 260 0.55 -14.33 4.24
N GLN A 261 0.85 -14.74 2.99
CA GLN A 261 2.18 -15.27 2.66
C GLN A 261 3.29 -14.21 2.64
N ALA A 262 2.93 -12.95 2.38
CA ALA A 262 3.84 -11.82 2.41
C ALA A 262 4.09 -11.29 3.84
N GLY A 263 3.34 -11.73 4.86
CA GLY A 263 3.52 -11.25 6.24
C GLY A 263 2.67 -10.02 6.61
N LEU A 264 1.64 -9.70 5.83
CA LEU A 264 0.53 -8.88 6.33
C LEU A 264 -0.22 -9.65 7.44
N GLU A 265 -1.04 -8.95 8.22
CA GLU A 265 -2.01 -9.56 9.15
C GLU A 265 -1.39 -10.38 10.30
N ALA A 266 -0.09 -10.22 10.58
CA ALA A 266 0.75 -11.10 11.40
C ALA A 266 0.35 -11.25 12.90
N ALA A 267 -0.78 -10.69 13.32
CA ALA A 267 -1.34 -10.86 14.67
C ALA A 267 -2.88 -10.94 14.70
N ARG A 268 -3.58 -10.24 13.79
CA ARG A 268 -5.05 -10.22 13.61
C ARG A 268 -5.41 -9.46 12.33
N PHE A 269 -6.69 -9.44 11.98
CA PHE A 269 -7.28 -8.46 11.05
C PHE A 269 -7.62 -7.17 11.81
N ASP A 270 -7.16 -6.02 11.32
CA ASP A 270 -7.45 -4.68 11.85
C ASP A 270 -8.53 -3.98 11.00
N HIS A 271 -9.01 -2.83 11.46
CA HIS A 271 -10.03 -2.04 10.76
C HIS A 271 -9.44 -1.03 9.75
N SER A 272 -8.78 -1.53 8.69
CA SER A 272 -8.05 -0.70 7.72
C SER A 272 -8.94 0.23 6.89
N LEU A 273 -8.53 1.49 6.76
CA LEU A 273 -9.26 2.56 6.07
C LEU A 273 -8.45 3.31 5.02
N GLY A 274 -7.20 3.65 5.30
CA GLY A 274 -6.30 4.41 4.43
C GLY A 274 -5.00 3.65 4.20
N ALA A 275 -4.40 3.78 3.02
CA ALA A 275 -3.13 3.12 2.72
C ALA A 275 -2.32 3.88 1.66
N VAL A 276 -1.00 3.77 1.76
CA VAL A 276 -0.04 4.32 0.79
C VAL A 276 1.23 3.47 0.76
N PHE A 277 1.86 3.35 -0.41
CA PHE A 277 3.20 2.79 -0.56
C PHE A 277 4.24 3.90 -0.67
N SER A 278 5.40 3.74 -0.02
CA SER A 278 6.57 4.63 -0.18
C SER A 278 7.86 3.92 0.22
N ASP A 279 9.02 4.45 -0.17
CA ASP A 279 10.37 4.03 0.26
C ASP A 279 10.71 4.74 1.59
N PHE A 280 10.19 4.25 2.74
CA PHE A 280 10.30 4.97 4.03
C PHE A 280 11.67 4.82 4.70
N ASP A 281 12.37 3.68 4.53
CA ASP A 281 13.71 3.48 5.08
C ASP A 281 14.85 3.84 4.11
N GLY A 282 14.56 3.98 2.81
CA GLY A 282 15.50 4.36 1.77
C GLY A 282 16.25 3.20 1.10
N ASP A 283 15.90 1.93 1.36
CA ASP A 283 16.52 0.77 0.69
C ASP A 283 16.13 0.63 -0.80
N GLY A 284 15.08 1.35 -1.23
CA GLY A 284 14.57 1.36 -2.60
C GLY A 284 13.39 0.41 -2.83
N ARG A 285 12.84 -0.21 -1.78
CA ARG A 285 11.62 -1.02 -1.83
C ARG A 285 10.41 -0.22 -1.37
N PRO A 286 9.22 -0.45 -1.96
CA PRO A 286 7.99 0.15 -1.46
C PRO A 286 7.53 -0.59 -0.20
N ASP A 287 7.68 0.06 0.94
CA ASP A 287 7.02 -0.23 2.21
C ASP A 287 5.54 0.18 2.15
N LEU A 288 4.71 -0.41 3.00
CA LEU A 288 3.27 -0.12 3.07
C LEU A 288 2.89 0.48 4.43
N TYR A 289 2.32 1.69 4.42
CA TYR A 289 1.64 2.25 5.60
C TYR A 289 0.13 2.08 5.50
N VAL A 290 -0.52 1.68 6.60
CA VAL A 290 -1.97 1.48 6.70
C VAL A 290 -2.52 2.21 7.93
N ALA A 291 -3.54 3.05 7.72
CA ALA A 291 -4.29 3.71 8.78
C ALA A 291 -5.57 2.94 9.12
N ASN A 292 -5.81 2.76 10.41
CA ASN A 292 -6.81 1.87 10.98
C ASN A 292 -7.79 2.64 11.87
N ASP A 293 -9.04 2.21 11.90
CA ASP A 293 -10.12 2.88 12.63
C ASP A 293 -10.22 2.36 14.07
N GLY A 294 -9.37 2.88 14.96
CA GLY A 294 -9.37 2.56 16.41
C GLY A 294 -8.50 1.36 16.81
N ASP A 295 -7.99 0.60 15.83
CA ASP A 295 -6.81 -0.25 16.02
C ASP A 295 -5.53 0.58 15.75
N PRO A 296 -4.37 0.21 16.32
CA PRO A 296 -3.10 0.83 15.96
C PRO A 296 -2.81 0.74 14.45
N ASN A 297 -2.44 1.87 13.84
CA ASN A 297 -1.93 1.93 12.46
C ASN A 297 -0.72 1.00 12.25
N ARG A 298 -0.51 0.54 11.01
CA ARG A 298 0.56 -0.41 10.62
C ARG A 298 1.57 0.20 9.67
N LEU A 299 2.82 -0.26 9.79
CA LEU A 299 3.92 0.03 8.88
C LEU A 299 4.60 -1.30 8.58
N TYR A 300 4.40 -1.76 7.35
CA TYR A 300 4.90 -3.03 6.85
C TYR A 300 6.17 -2.76 6.03
N GLN A 301 7.34 -2.98 6.65
CA GLN A 301 8.65 -2.81 6.02
C GLN A 301 8.91 -3.95 5.03
N ASN A 302 9.18 -3.64 3.76
CA ASN A 302 9.38 -4.59 2.68
C ASN A 302 10.83 -5.10 2.66
N VAL A 303 11.12 -6.19 3.37
CA VAL A 303 12.47 -6.76 3.42
C VAL A 303 12.67 -7.85 2.37
N ALA A 304 13.82 -7.85 1.70
CA ALA A 304 14.21 -8.92 0.79
C ALA A 304 14.26 -10.28 1.51
N TRP A 305 13.71 -11.33 0.91
CA TRP A 305 13.78 -12.67 1.50
C TRP A 305 15.23 -13.17 1.53
N PRO A 306 15.76 -13.74 2.63
CA PRO A 306 17.12 -14.25 2.70
C PRO A 306 17.42 -15.34 1.64
N GLY A 307 18.33 -15.05 0.71
CA GLY A 307 18.61 -15.88 -0.46
C GLY A 307 17.71 -15.61 -1.70
N GLY A 308 16.87 -14.57 -1.62
CA GLY A 308 16.01 -14.07 -2.69
C GLY A 308 14.85 -14.99 -3.08
N ARG A 309 14.16 -14.61 -4.16
CA ARG A 309 12.96 -15.27 -4.69
C ARG A 309 13.08 -16.77 -4.97
N ARG A 310 14.31 -17.29 -5.14
CA ARG A 310 14.52 -18.73 -5.23
C ARG A 310 14.40 -19.39 -3.86
N ALA A 311 15.08 -18.86 -2.84
CA ALA A 311 15.15 -19.47 -1.52
C ALA A 311 13.82 -19.42 -0.73
N ASP A 312 12.95 -18.48 -1.08
CA ASP A 312 11.59 -18.33 -0.56
C ASP A 312 10.66 -19.51 -0.92
N PRO A 313 10.12 -20.26 0.07
CA PRO A 313 9.15 -21.33 -0.16
C PRO A 313 7.80 -20.87 -0.75
N ALA A 314 7.41 -19.59 -0.59
CA ALA A 314 6.22 -18.99 -1.21
C ALA A 314 6.49 -18.43 -2.63
N GLY A 315 7.77 -18.25 -2.98
CA GLY A 315 8.22 -17.76 -4.28
C GLY A 315 7.82 -16.30 -4.58
N LEU A 316 7.76 -15.47 -3.54
CA LEU A 316 7.59 -14.01 -3.61
C LEU A 316 8.97 -13.34 -3.79
N GLY A 317 9.92 -13.64 -2.90
CA GLY A 317 11.27 -13.06 -2.85
C GLY A 317 11.44 -11.86 -1.91
N PHE A 318 10.37 -11.48 -1.23
CA PHE A 318 10.30 -10.46 -0.20
C PHE A 318 9.35 -10.93 0.91
N ARG A 319 9.35 -10.24 2.03
CA ARG A 319 8.26 -10.26 3.02
C ARG A 319 8.08 -8.85 3.59
N PHE A 320 6.93 -8.59 4.14
CA PHE A 320 6.70 -7.50 5.07
C PHE A 320 7.08 -7.91 6.49
N GLU A 321 7.61 -6.97 7.25
CA GLU A 321 7.74 -7.04 8.70
C GLU A 321 6.96 -5.86 9.31
N GLU A 322 6.09 -6.11 10.30
CA GLU A 322 5.30 -5.05 10.94
C GLU A 322 6.16 -4.29 11.97
N ARG A 323 6.34 -2.98 11.77
CA ARG A 323 7.29 -2.14 12.51
C ARG A 323 6.68 -0.88 13.12
N ALA A 324 5.38 -0.61 12.99
CA ALA A 324 4.79 0.67 13.39
C ALA A 324 5.07 1.07 14.85
N ALA A 325 5.07 0.10 15.77
CA ALA A 325 5.33 0.35 17.19
C ALA A 325 6.79 0.75 17.46
N SER A 326 7.77 0.10 16.80
CA SER A 326 9.18 0.45 16.92
C SER A 326 9.56 1.69 16.10
N ALA A 327 8.80 1.97 15.04
CA ALA A 327 8.91 3.16 14.19
C ALA A 327 8.08 4.36 14.68
N GLY A 328 7.46 4.30 15.87
CA GLY A 328 6.75 5.43 16.50
C GLY A 328 5.41 5.84 15.87
N VAL A 329 4.92 5.12 14.86
CA VAL A 329 3.77 5.50 14.01
C VAL A 329 2.50 4.66 14.22
N ALA A 330 2.48 3.79 15.23
CA ALA A 330 1.34 2.96 15.63
C ALA A 330 0.26 3.75 16.40
N ASP A 331 -0.27 4.83 15.81
CA ASP A 331 -1.36 5.62 16.39
C ASP A 331 -2.65 4.77 16.52
N PRO A 332 -3.25 4.60 17.73
CA PRO A 332 -4.50 3.86 17.94
C PRO A 332 -5.76 4.75 17.86
N ASN A 333 -5.66 5.96 17.31
CA ASN A 333 -6.82 6.79 16.98
C ASN A 333 -7.64 6.21 15.81
N ALA A 334 -8.75 6.84 15.45
CA ALA A 334 -9.55 6.46 14.29
C ALA A 334 -8.94 7.01 12.99
N GLY A 335 -7.87 6.36 12.52
CA GLY A 335 -7.13 6.72 11.31
C GLY A 335 -7.94 6.46 10.04
N MET A 336 -8.10 7.50 9.21
CA MET A 336 -8.93 7.46 8.00
C MET A 336 -8.13 7.65 6.71
N GLY A 337 -7.82 8.88 6.29
CA GLY A 337 -6.98 9.15 5.12
C GLY A 337 -5.51 9.30 5.45
N VAL A 338 -4.63 8.89 4.54
CA VAL A 338 -3.16 8.98 4.66
C VAL A 338 -2.56 9.81 3.53
N ALA A 339 -1.73 10.79 3.84
CA ALA A 339 -0.95 11.55 2.86
C ALA A 339 0.54 11.47 3.20
N ALA A 340 1.36 11.01 2.24
CA ALA A 340 2.80 10.84 2.40
C ALA A 340 3.57 11.74 1.41
N ALA A 341 4.56 12.49 1.87
CA ALA A 341 5.46 13.32 1.04
C ALA A 341 6.63 13.85 1.88
N ASP A 342 7.73 14.24 1.23
CA ASP A 342 8.73 15.16 1.80
C ASP A 342 8.12 16.57 1.88
N PHE A 343 7.55 16.93 3.05
CA PHE A 343 6.94 18.26 3.27
C PHE A 343 7.86 19.23 4.01
N ASN A 344 8.89 18.71 4.69
CA ASN A 344 9.86 19.51 5.44
C ASN A 344 11.11 19.91 4.62
N GLY A 345 11.37 19.23 3.48
CA GLY A 345 12.49 19.50 2.57
C GLY A 345 13.81 18.81 2.92
N ASP A 346 13.82 17.83 3.84
CA ASP A 346 15.03 17.09 4.25
C ASP A 346 15.35 15.87 3.38
N GLY A 347 14.39 15.41 2.57
CA GLY A 347 14.53 14.30 1.64
C GLY A 347 14.03 12.94 2.14
N HIS A 348 13.47 12.86 3.35
CA HIS A 348 12.70 11.71 3.83
C HIS A 348 11.19 11.85 3.54
N THR A 349 10.46 10.73 3.49
CA THR A 349 9.00 10.76 3.35
C THR A 349 8.33 10.94 4.70
N ASP A 350 7.66 12.08 4.89
CA ASP A 350 6.82 12.38 6.04
C ASP A 350 5.40 11.82 5.87
N LEU A 351 4.64 11.74 6.96
CA LEU A 351 3.27 11.20 7.00
C LEU A 351 2.27 12.12 7.71
N PHE A 352 1.07 12.25 7.13
CA PHE A 352 -0.13 12.78 7.78
C PHE A 352 -1.26 11.75 7.75
N ILE A 353 -1.95 11.56 8.88
CA ILE A 353 -3.12 10.70 9.02
C ILE A 353 -4.28 11.48 9.63
N SER A 354 -5.41 11.57 8.93
CA SER A 354 -6.63 12.20 9.45
C SER A 354 -7.29 11.31 10.51
N ASN A 355 -7.57 11.88 11.69
CA ASN A 355 -8.24 11.18 12.79
C ASN A 355 -9.66 11.75 13.06
N SER A 356 -10.45 11.06 13.89
CA SER A 356 -11.83 11.48 14.20
C SER A 356 -11.90 12.63 15.22
N ARG A 357 -13.11 13.12 15.50
CA ARG A 357 -13.33 14.26 16.41
C ARG A 357 -12.89 13.91 17.84
N GLY A 358 -12.37 14.90 18.57
CA GLY A 358 -11.77 14.73 19.89
C GLY A 358 -10.35 14.17 19.86
N GLN A 359 -9.97 13.47 18.79
CA GLN A 359 -8.62 12.98 18.54
C GLN A 359 -7.79 14.06 17.82
N GLY A 360 -6.47 14.00 17.95
CA GLY A 360 -5.57 14.82 17.12
C GLY A 360 -5.11 14.01 15.92
N HIS A 361 -5.16 14.58 14.72
CA HIS A 361 -4.63 13.95 13.49
C HIS A 361 -3.15 13.58 13.68
N ALA A 362 -2.71 12.43 13.17
CA ALA A 362 -1.31 12.02 13.32
C ALA A 362 -0.44 12.76 12.30
N VAL A 363 0.72 13.25 12.73
CA VAL A 363 1.68 13.90 11.83
C VAL A 363 3.08 13.51 12.25
N TYR A 364 3.85 12.98 11.31
CA TYR A 364 5.17 12.40 11.54
C TYR A 364 6.15 12.90 10.50
N THR A 365 7.34 13.35 10.91
CA THR A 365 8.45 13.51 9.95
C THR A 365 9.26 12.23 9.87
N GLY A 366 9.74 11.89 8.67
CA GLY A 366 10.70 10.80 8.49
C GLY A 366 12.05 11.13 9.12
N GLN A 367 12.87 10.11 9.42
CA GLN A 367 14.26 10.29 9.82
C GLN A 367 15.10 9.02 9.56
N GLN A 368 16.42 9.20 9.42
CA GLN A 368 17.39 8.10 9.25
C GLN A 368 17.20 6.99 10.31
N PRO A 369 16.99 5.72 9.91
CA PRO A 369 16.80 4.62 10.85
C PRO A 369 18.01 4.40 11.77
N VAL A 370 17.81 4.61 13.07
CA VAL A 370 18.83 4.33 14.10
C VAL A 370 18.62 2.94 14.73
N ALA A 371 19.72 2.22 15.00
CA ALA A 371 19.71 0.79 15.33
C ALA A 371 18.93 0.39 16.61
N SER A 372 18.47 1.36 17.41
CA SER A 372 17.66 1.14 18.62
C SER A 372 16.67 2.30 18.86
N GLY A 373 16.08 2.85 17.81
CA GLY A 373 15.12 3.96 17.91
C GLY A 373 14.19 4.09 16.70
N SER A 374 13.30 5.08 16.78
CA SER A 374 12.23 5.31 15.80
C SER A 374 12.74 5.84 14.46
N SER A 375 12.19 5.37 13.34
CA SER A 375 12.39 5.96 12.00
C SER A 375 11.49 7.16 11.70
N PHE A 376 10.62 7.56 12.64
CA PHE A 376 9.80 8.77 12.55
C PHE A 376 9.79 9.58 13.86
N SER A 377 9.52 10.88 13.75
CA SER A 377 9.30 11.79 14.88
C SER A 377 7.86 12.32 14.87
N ASP A 378 7.14 12.25 16.00
CA ASP A 378 5.77 12.75 16.13
C ASP A 378 5.75 14.28 16.26
N VAL A 379 5.33 14.96 15.19
CA VAL A 379 5.29 16.43 15.09
C VAL A 379 3.86 16.98 15.22
N ARG A 380 2.89 16.17 15.66
CA ARG A 380 1.47 16.53 15.82
C ARG A 380 1.26 17.85 16.60
N THR A 381 2.15 18.15 17.55
CA THR A 381 2.13 19.36 18.37
C THR A 381 2.29 20.66 17.56
N ALA A 382 3.06 20.64 16.46
CA ALA A 382 3.23 21.81 15.58
C ALA A 382 1.96 22.14 14.78
N PHE A 383 1.20 21.10 14.38
CA PHE A 383 -0.03 21.23 13.59
C PHE A 383 -1.30 21.44 14.43
N ALA A 384 -1.25 21.10 15.74
CA ALA A 384 -2.39 21.16 16.64
C ALA A 384 -3.09 22.55 16.72
N PRO A 385 -2.39 23.70 16.67
CA PRO A 385 -3.04 25.02 16.65
C PRO A 385 -3.88 25.28 15.40
N ALA A 386 -3.49 24.73 14.25
CA ALA A 386 -4.13 24.98 12.96
C ALA A 386 -5.29 24.01 12.65
N PHE A 387 -5.21 22.74 13.11
CA PHE A 387 -6.32 21.79 12.96
C PHE A 387 -7.38 21.89 14.07
N GLY A 388 -6.95 22.10 15.32
CA GLY A 388 -7.77 21.77 16.50
C GLY A 388 -8.07 20.26 16.59
N LYS A 389 -9.21 19.91 17.22
CA LYS A 389 -9.71 18.52 17.36
C LYS A 389 -11.22 18.40 17.13
N THR A 390 -11.84 19.39 16.48
CA THR A 390 -13.30 19.59 16.50
C THR A 390 -14.05 18.76 15.45
N PHE A 391 -13.38 18.40 14.36
CA PHE A 391 -14.00 17.79 13.18
C PHE A 391 -13.51 16.34 12.97
N THR A 392 -14.21 15.60 12.10
CA THR A 392 -13.82 14.25 11.69
C THR A 392 -13.22 14.37 10.28
N GLY A 393 -11.89 14.27 10.19
CA GLY A 393 -11.15 14.37 8.93
C GLY A 393 -11.22 13.08 8.11
N TRP A 394 -11.15 13.18 6.78
CA TRP A 394 -11.17 12.04 5.86
C TRP A 394 -10.08 12.19 4.79
N GLY A 395 -10.44 12.53 3.55
CA GLY A 395 -9.47 12.76 2.48
C GLY A 395 -8.56 13.94 2.78
N ALA A 396 -7.26 13.66 2.85
CA ALA A 396 -6.18 14.64 2.97
C ALA A 396 -5.24 14.57 1.77
N SER A 397 -4.61 15.68 1.38
CA SER A 397 -3.56 15.69 0.34
C SER A 397 -2.54 16.77 0.67
N TRP A 398 -1.27 16.40 0.57
CA TRP A 398 -0.21 17.37 0.32
C TRP A 398 -0.41 17.99 -1.07
N VAL A 399 -0.17 19.28 -1.20
CA VAL A 399 -0.33 20.04 -2.45
C VAL A 399 0.41 21.36 -2.32
N ASP A 400 0.92 21.89 -3.41
CA ASP A 400 1.59 23.20 -3.46
C ASP A 400 0.59 24.21 -4.08
N LEU A 401 -0.03 25.07 -3.26
CA LEU A 401 -1.15 25.94 -3.69
C LEU A 401 -0.72 27.33 -4.13
N ASP A 402 0.36 27.87 -3.54
CA ASP A 402 0.94 29.17 -3.92
C ASP A 402 2.10 29.06 -4.93
N LEU A 403 2.59 27.82 -5.16
CA LEU A 403 3.68 27.47 -6.06
C LEU A 403 5.06 27.96 -5.58
N ASP A 404 5.29 28.10 -4.27
CA ASP A 404 6.61 28.49 -3.72
C ASP A 404 7.63 27.32 -3.61
N GLY A 405 7.14 26.07 -3.63
CA GLY A 405 7.91 24.83 -3.56
C GLY A 405 7.71 24.01 -2.26
N ASN A 406 7.12 24.59 -1.22
CA ASN A 406 6.69 23.90 -0.01
C ASN A 406 5.41 23.08 -0.27
N LEU A 407 5.03 22.21 0.67
CA LEU A 407 3.77 21.44 0.57
C LEU A 407 2.79 21.86 1.65
N ASP A 408 1.71 22.52 1.22
CA ASP A 408 0.50 22.76 1.98
C ASP A 408 -0.30 21.47 2.20
N LEU A 409 -1.24 21.51 3.14
CA LEU A 409 -2.09 20.36 3.46
C LEU A 409 -3.57 20.73 3.37
N VAL A 410 -4.28 20.09 2.44
CA VAL A 410 -5.75 20.21 2.32
C VAL A 410 -6.41 19.00 2.95
N LEU A 411 -7.41 19.23 3.81
CA LEU A 411 -8.21 18.21 4.49
C LEU A 411 -9.71 18.44 4.25
N THR A 412 -10.44 17.40 3.83
CA THR A 412 -11.91 17.39 3.89
C THR A 412 -12.42 16.72 5.17
N ASN A 413 -13.46 17.30 5.76
CA ASN A 413 -14.11 16.77 6.96
C ASN A 413 -15.56 16.34 6.66
N GLY A 414 -16.13 15.50 7.52
CA GLY A 414 -17.54 15.15 7.46
C GLY A 414 -17.99 14.27 8.63
N GLY A 415 -18.97 14.72 9.42
CA GLY A 415 -19.31 14.10 10.69
C GLY A 415 -19.85 12.65 10.57
N ILE A 416 -19.53 11.83 11.57
CA ILE A 416 -19.91 10.41 11.68
C ILE A 416 -20.43 10.09 13.11
N PRO A 417 -21.54 9.34 13.30
CA PRO A 417 -22.46 8.85 12.30
C PRO A 417 -23.18 9.99 11.55
N VAL A 418 -23.52 9.73 10.30
CA VAL A 418 -24.37 10.63 9.50
C VAL A 418 -25.80 10.44 9.96
N THR A 419 -26.37 11.46 10.61
CA THR A 419 -27.77 11.49 11.06
C THR A 419 -28.60 12.53 10.32
N ASN A 420 -27.94 13.59 9.81
CA ASN A 420 -28.55 14.62 8.99
C ASN A 420 -27.47 15.30 8.14
N LEU A 421 -27.62 15.27 6.81
CA LEU A 421 -26.59 15.77 5.87
C LEU A 421 -26.16 17.23 6.13
N ALA A 422 -27.06 18.09 6.57
CA ALA A 422 -26.74 19.49 6.85
C ALA A 422 -26.05 19.67 8.22
N ARG A 423 -26.48 18.97 9.27
CA ARG A 423 -25.83 19.05 10.60
C ARG A 423 -24.48 18.34 10.65
N ASN A 424 -24.29 17.29 9.86
CA ASN A 424 -23.01 16.59 9.72
C ASN A 424 -22.02 17.29 8.79
N ALA A 425 -22.40 18.41 8.16
CA ALA A 425 -21.54 19.16 7.24
C ALA A 425 -20.44 19.93 7.98
N GLN A 426 -19.19 19.54 7.74
CA GLN A 426 -17.97 20.07 8.36
C GLN A 426 -17.14 20.87 7.33
N PRO A 427 -16.22 21.74 7.76
CA PRO A 427 -15.49 22.59 6.82
C PRO A 427 -14.40 21.81 6.09
N ILE A 428 -14.03 22.29 4.92
CA ILE A 428 -12.75 21.95 4.29
C ILE A 428 -11.70 22.83 4.99
N GLN A 429 -10.58 22.24 5.39
CA GLN A 429 -9.45 22.93 5.99
C GLN A 429 -8.27 22.95 5.01
N VAL A 430 -7.50 24.04 5.03
CA VAL A 430 -6.28 24.23 4.26
C VAL A 430 -5.24 24.81 5.19
N LEU A 431 -4.14 24.09 5.38
CA LEU A 431 -3.01 24.54 6.19
C LEU A 431 -1.88 24.98 5.26
N GLU A 432 -1.41 26.20 5.48
CA GLU A 432 -0.33 26.85 4.76
C GLU A 432 1.01 26.43 5.36
N ASN A 433 1.94 25.97 4.53
CA ASN A 433 3.30 25.63 4.96
C ASN A 433 4.19 26.87 4.90
N MET A 434 4.51 27.46 6.05
CA MET A 434 5.29 28.69 6.12
C MET A 434 6.78 28.51 5.77
N GLY A 435 7.19 27.28 5.46
CA GLY A 435 8.58 26.87 5.34
C GLY A 435 9.29 26.77 6.70
N ALA A 436 10.37 25.99 6.73
CA ALA A 436 11.26 25.91 7.88
C ALA A 436 12.71 25.78 7.41
N PRO A 437 13.71 26.32 8.13
CA PRO A 437 15.11 26.00 7.86
C PRO A 437 15.36 24.50 8.09
N PRO A 438 16.11 23.78 7.22
CA PRO A 438 16.34 22.34 7.36
C PRO A 438 16.80 21.93 8.77
N GLY A 439 16.17 20.89 9.32
CA GLY A 439 16.40 20.43 10.70
C GLY A 439 15.67 21.25 11.79
N SER A 440 14.87 22.25 11.43
CA SER A 440 13.96 22.94 12.36
C SER A 440 12.60 22.22 12.43
N ALA A 441 11.82 22.50 13.47
CA ALA A 441 10.43 22.05 13.53
C ALA A 441 9.59 22.67 12.37
N PRO A 442 8.72 21.89 11.69
CA PRO A 442 7.85 22.41 10.64
C PRO A 442 6.92 23.52 11.14
N GLN A 443 6.60 24.49 10.27
CA GLN A 443 5.76 25.65 10.61
C GLN A 443 4.53 25.71 9.71
N PHE A 444 3.35 25.49 10.30
CA PHE A 444 2.07 25.51 9.59
C PHE A 444 1.06 26.44 10.27
N THR A 445 0.21 27.08 9.48
CA THR A 445 -0.88 27.95 9.96
C THR A 445 -2.22 27.62 9.30
N ASP A 446 -3.34 28.06 9.88
CA ASP A 446 -4.67 27.87 9.30
C ASP A 446 -4.93 28.85 8.16
N GLY A 447 -4.47 28.46 6.96
CA GLY A 447 -4.72 29.18 5.71
C GLY A 447 -6.18 29.17 5.25
N THR A 448 -7.07 28.37 5.87
CA THR A 448 -8.47 28.20 5.46
C THR A 448 -9.20 29.54 5.36
N ALA A 449 -8.98 30.43 6.32
CA ALA A 449 -9.58 31.77 6.36
C ALA A 449 -9.08 32.69 5.23
N LEU A 450 -7.83 32.52 4.79
CA LEU A 450 -7.22 33.29 3.71
C LEU A 450 -7.75 32.83 2.35
N VAL A 451 -7.77 31.53 2.10
CA VAL A 451 -8.14 30.98 0.77
C VAL A 451 -9.64 30.96 0.48
N GLY A 452 -10.50 31.17 1.47
CA GLY A 452 -11.95 31.35 1.24
C GLY A 452 -12.83 31.40 2.49
N GLY A 453 -12.38 30.82 3.60
CA GLY A 453 -13.10 30.83 4.87
C GLY A 453 -14.54 30.32 4.73
N ASN A 454 -15.51 31.20 5.00
CA ASN A 454 -16.94 30.87 4.93
C ASN A 454 -17.50 30.69 3.50
N ASP A 455 -16.75 31.09 2.46
CA ASP A 455 -17.13 30.84 1.05
C ASP A 455 -16.83 29.38 0.61
N LEU A 456 -16.04 28.63 1.40
CA LEU A 456 -15.79 27.22 1.15
C LEU A 456 -17.02 26.37 1.52
N PRO A 457 -17.40 25.38 0.68
CA PRO A 457 -18.56 24.54 0.97
C PRO A 457 -18.33 23.68 2.21
N ARG A 458 -19.27 23.71 3.15
CA ARG A 458 -19.33 22.73 4.23
C ARG A 458 -19.96 21.45 3.71
N VAL A 459 -19.29 20.32 3.95
CA VAL A 459 -19.60 19.04 3.29
C VAL A 459 -19.63 17.88 4.28
N VAL A 460 -20.28 16.78 3.90
CA VAL A 460 -20.01 15.47 4.52
C VAL A 460 -18.96 14.79 3.64
N GLY A 461 -17.74 15.35 3.65
CA GLY A 461 -16.65 14.98 2.75
C GLY A 461 -16.09 13.59 3.02
N ARG A 462 -15.64 12.90 1.98
CA ARG A 462 -14.97 11.59 2.06
C ARG A 462 -13.69 11.59 1.23
N GLY A 463 -13.74 11.01 0.02
CA GLY A 463 -12.58 11.00 -0.88
C GLY A 463 -12.24 12.40 -1.36
N LEU A 464 -10.95 12.73 -1.27
CA LEU A 464 -10.34 13.93 -1.81
C LEU A 464 -9.28 13.50 -2.84
N THR A 465 -9.07 14.29 -3.89
CA THR A 465 -7.91 14.16 -4.78
C THR A 465 -7.53 15.52 -5.35
N THR A 466 -6.26 15.71 -5.68
CA THR A 466 -5.72 16.92 -6.30
C THR A 466 -5.20 16.64 -7.71
N ALA A 467 -5.34 17.60 -8.63
CA ALA A 467 -4.82 17.52 -10.01
C ALA A 467 -4.84 18.87 -10.73
N ASP A 468 -3.89 19.11 -11.64
CA ASP A 468 -3.93 20.25 -12.57
C ASP A 468 -4.86 19.93 -13.76
N PHE A 469 -6.17 20.06 -13.55
CA PHE A 469 -7.18 19.66 -14.55
C PHE A 469 -7.28 20.60 -15.76
N ASP A 470 -6.73 21.81 -15.77
CA ASP A 470 -6.71 22.66 -16.96
C ASP A 470 -5.29 22.99 -17.47
N ASN A 471 -4.31 22.19 -17.06
CA ASN A 471 -2.91 22.24 -17.50
C ASN A 471 -2.30 23.64 -17.37
N ASN A 472 -2.66 24.35 -16.29
CA ASN A 472 -2.26 25.73 -16.03
C ASN A 472 -1.13 25.85 -14.98
N GLY A 473 -0.81 24.76 -14.29
CA GLY A 473 0.18 24.67 -13.23
C GLY A 473 -0.35 24.71 -11.81
N ARG A 474 -1.64 25.00 -11.61
CA ARG A 474 -2.27 25.07 -10.29
C ARG A 474 -3.10 23.83 -10.03
N MET A 475 -2.95 23.24 -8.86
CA MET A 475 -3.66 22.04 -8.47
C MET A 475 -5.09 22.39 -8.01
N ASP A 476 -6.09 21.88 -8.71
CA ASP A 476 -7.48 21.86 -8.23
C ASP A 476 -7.64 20.79 -7.14
N ILE A 477 -8.64 20.97 -6.27
CA ILE A 477 -9.03 20.01 -5.24
C ILE A 477 -10.44 19.48 -5.55
N ALA A 478 -10.58 18.19 -5.85
CA ALA A 478 -11.87 17.51 -6.03
C ALA A 478 -12.28 16.76 -4.75
N ILE A 479 -13.55 16.86 -4.34
CA ILE A 479 -14.07 16.26 -3.09
C ILE A 479 -15.44 15.62 -3.31
N ASN A 480 -15.56 14.34 -2.97
CA ASN A 480 -16.82 13.59 -2.99
C ASN A 480 -17.55 13.73 -1.64
N THR A 481 -18.88 13.83 -1.65
CA THR A 481 -19.66 14.16 -0.45
C THR A 481 -20.87 13.24 -0.27
N ILE A 482 -21.06 12.69 0.93
CA ILE A 482 -22.15 11.74 1.23
C ILE A 482 -23.52 12.38 0.97
N GLY A 483 -24.29 11.82 0.04
CA GLY A 483 -25.61 12.32 -0.38
C GLY A 483 -25.62 13.73 -1.01
N GLY A 484 -24.46 14.38 -1.15
CA GLY A 484 -24.28 15.73 -1.66
C GLY A 484 -23.74 15.75 -3.10
N ARG A 485 -23.27 16.91 -3.55
CA ARG A 485 -22.65 17.09 -4.87
C ARG A 485 -21.16 16.78 -4.82
N LEU A 486 -20.58 16.52 -5.99
CA LEU A 486 -19.13 16.58 -6.17
C LEU A 486 -18.68 18.05 -6.14
N GLU A 487 -17.72 18.38 -5.31
CA GLU A 487 -17.11 19.71 -5.27
C GLU A 487 -15.79 19.70 -6.05
N LEU A 488 -15.45 20.83 -6.68
CA LEU A 488 -14.14 21.07 -7.32
C LEU A 488 -13.71 22.49 -6.99
N LEU A 489 -12.77 22.64 -6.07
CA LEU A 489 -12.19 23.93 -5.69
C LEU A 489 -11.00 24.25 -6.59
N ARG A 490 -11.09 25.36 -7.34
CA ARG A 490 -10.00 25.88 -8.17
C ARG A 490 -9.31 27.07 -7.50
N PRO A 491 -7.98 27.06 -7.30
CA PRO A 491 -7.24 28.23 -6.85
C PRO A 491 -7.23 29.35 -7.91
N THR A 492 -7.27 30.60 -7.43
CA THR A 492 -7.19 31.82 -8.24
C THR A 492 -6.38 32.87 -7.47
N GLY A 493 -5.58 33.70 -8.15
CA GLY A 493 -4.69 34.68 -7.50
C GLY A 493 -3.33 34.75 -8.19
N ALA A 494 -2.40 35.53 -7.64
CA ALA A 494 -0.98 35.37 -7.97
C ALA A 494 -0.45 34.05 -7.37
N VAL A 495 0.58 33.47 -8.00
CA VAL A 495 1.29 32.25 -7.61
C VAL A 495 2.67 32.26 -8.28
N GLY A 496 3.59 31.41 -7.81
CA GLY A 496 4.90 31.17 -8.43
C GLY A 496 4.87 30.40 -9.76
N HIS A 497 6.07 30.09 -10.25
CA HIS A 497 6.32 29.21 -11.40
C HIS A 497 6.12 27.74 -11.05
N TRP A 498 5.93 26.88 -12.06
CA TRP A 498 5.67 25.45 -11.85
C TRP A 498 6.41 24.52 -12.81
N LEU A 499 6.45 23.23 -12.45
CA LEU A 499 6.78 22.13 -13.36
C LEU A 499 5.91 20.92 -13.07
N ALA A 500 5.39 20.27 -14.11
CA ALA A 500 4.80 18.93 -13.99
C ALA A 500 5.60 17.91 -14.79
N VAL A 501 5.71 16.68 -14.31
CA VAL A 501 6.51 15.60 -14.90
C VAL A 501 5.63 14.39 -15.16
N ARG A 502 5.55 13.97 -16.43
CA ARG A 502 4.81 12.79 -16.88
C ARG A 502 5.77 11.72 -17.38
N LEU A 503 5.71 10.53 -16.79
CA LEU A 503 6.51 9.38 -17.20
C LEU A 503 5.81 8.64 -18.36
N ALA A 504 6.57 8.00 -19.24
CA ALA A 504 6.04 7.16 -20.33
C ALA A 504 5.68 5.72 -19.91
N ARG A 505 6.08 5.32 -18.70
CA ARG A 505 5.74 4.06 -18.05
C ARG A 505 5.11 4.43 -16.72
N PHE A 506 3.96 3.86 -16.40
CA PHE A 506 3.43 3.91 -15.04
C PHE A 506 4.44 3.23 -14.11
N SER A 507 4.91 3.94 -13.09
CA SER A 507 6.01 3.50 -12.23
C SER A 507 5.82 4.09 -10.83
N PRO A 508 4.86 3.55 -10.04
CA PRO A 508 4.70 3.92 -8.64
C PRO A 508 6.00 3.64 -7.86
N GLY A 509 6.34 4.50 -6.91
CA GLY A 509 7.64 4.49 -6.22
C GLY A 509 8.78 5.14 -7.04
N ALA A 510 8.50 5.69 -8.23
CA ALA A 510 9.50 6.50 -8.93
C ALA A 510 9.64 7.86 -8.25
N VAL A 511 10.86 8.18 -7.81
CA VAL A 511 11.20 9.45 -7.16
C VAL A 511 11.69 10.44 -8.19
N VAL A 512 11.10 11.64 -8.21
CA VAL A 512 11.50 12.75 -9.06
C VAL A 512 12.12 13.84 -8.20
N THR A 513 13.27 14.38 -8.63
CA THR A 513 13.95 15.48 -7.94
C THR A 513 14.15 16.65 -8.90
N ALA A 514 13.63 17.82 -8.53
CA ALA A 514 13.93 19.08 -9.20
C ALA A 514 14.99 19.86 -8.40
N VAL A 515 16.15 20.10 -9.00
CA VAL A 515 17.21 20.96 -8.44
C VAL A 515 17.08 22.37 -9.03
N LEU A 516 16.80 23.35 -8.18
CA LEU A 516 16.61 24.75 -8.57
C LEU A 516 17.96 25.48 -8.78
N PRO A 517 17.98 26.65 -9.44
CA PRO A 517 19.20 27.43 -9.67
C PRO A 517 19.86 27.99 -8.41
N ASP A 518 19.13 28.04 -7.30
CA ASP A 518 19.63 28.39 -5.96
C ASP A 518 20.23 27.19 -5.20
N GLY A 519 20.18 25.98 -5.78
CA GLY A 519 20.66 24.73 -5.19
C GLY A 519 19.64 23.98 -4.35
N ARG A 520 18.44 24.53 -4.08
CA ARG A 520 17.36 23.78 -3.40
C ARG A 520 16.96 22.55 -4.20
N ARG A 521 16.61 21.48 -3.48
CA ARG A 521 16.17 20.20 -4.04
C ARG A 521 14.73 19.98 -3.61
N LEU A 522 13.81 19.89 -4.56
CA LEU A 522 12.43 19.50 -4.30
C LEU A 522 12.30 18.01 -4.67
N VAL A 523 11.85 17.19 -3.73
CA VAL A 523 11.65 15.74 -3.92
C VAL A 523 10.16 15.41 -3.87
N ARG A 524 9.71 14.55 -4.79
CA ARG A 524 8.32 14.07 -4.88
C ARG A 524 8.30 12.65 -5.44
N GLU A 525 7.30 11.86 -5.07
CA GLU A 525 7.15 10.45 -5.47
C GLU A 525 5.93 10.26 -6.39
N VAL A 526 6.01 9.32 -7.34
CA VAL A 526 4.84 8.81 -8.06
C VAL A 526 4.08 7.84 -7.14
N GLN A 527 2.99 8.31 -6.53
CA GLN A 527 2.08 7.47 -5.75
C GLN A 527 0.89 6.99 -6.58
N ALA A 528 0.32 5.85 -6.19
CA ALA A 528 -0.88 5.28 -6.80
C ALA A 528 -1.77 4.66 -5.71
N GLY A 529 -2.81 5.40 -5.33
CA GLY A 529 -3.54 5.18 -4.08
C GLY A 529 -2.92 5.99 -2.93
N SER A 530 -3.70 6.94 -2.40
CA SER A 530 -3.38 7.75 -1.21
C SER A 530 -4.65 8.48 -0.74
N SER A 531 -4.51 9.45 0.17
CA SER A 531 -5.62 10.17 0.80
C SER A 531 -6.56 9.20 1.53
N TYR A 532 -7.86 9.48 1.53
CA TYR A 532 -8.90 8.51 1.89
C TYR A 532 -9.58 8.01 0.60
N LEU A 533 -9.52 6.70 0.34
CA LEU A 533 -10.25 6.02 -0.75
C LEU A 533 -9.90 6.47 -2.20
N SER A 534 -8.81 7.21 -2.43
CA SER A 534 -8.59 7.96 -3.68
C SER A 534 -7.24 7.68 -4.37
N SER A 535 -7.08 8.22 -5.59
CA SER A 535 -5.83 8.20 -6.36
C SER A 535 -5.52 9.60 -6.93
N PRO A 536 -4.31 10.14 -6.68
CA PRO A 536 -3.89 11.48 -7.12
C PRO A 536 -3.63 11.55 -8.63
N ASP A 537 -3.31 12.76 -9.11
CA ASP A 537 -2.77 12.98 -10.46
C ASP A 537 -1.56 12.07 -10.74
N PRO A 538 -1.54 11.30 -11.85
CA PRO A 538 -0.39 10.43 -12.19
C PRO A 538 0.85 11.21 -12.68
N ARG A 539 0.82 12.55 -12.66
CA ARG A 539 1.94 13.45 -12.96
C ARG A 539 2.49 14.03 -11.67
N VAL A 540 3.82 14.02 -11.53
CA VAL A 540 4.48 14.65 -10.39
C VAL A 540 4.52 16.17 -10.60
N HIS A 541 4.11 16.95 -9.59
CA HIS A 541 4.02 18.41 -9.65
C HIS A 541 4.97 19.08 -8.66
N PHE A 542 5.48 20.26 -9.06
CA PHE A 542 6.34 21.15 -8.28
C PHE A 542 5.91 22.60 -8.50
N GLY A 543 5.69 23.37 -7.44
CA GLY A 543 5.97 24.81 -7.45
C GLY A 543 7.47 25.08 -7.44
N LEU A 544 7.87 26.26 -7.92
CA LEU A 544 9.27 26.67 -8.10
C LEU A 544 9.56 28.06 -7.51
N GLY A 545 8.56 28.72 -6.92
CA GLY A 545 8.58 30.11 -6.50
C GLY A 545 8.92 31.04 -7.66
N ALA A 546 9.98 31.83 -7.49
CA ALA A 546 10.48 32.73 -8.53
C ALA A 546 11.39 32.04 -9.58
N ALA A 547 11.67 30.74 -9.48
CA ALA A 547 12.60 30.06 -10.38
C ALA A 547 11.96 29.73 -11.74
N THR A 548 12.42 30.42 -12.79
CA THR A 548 11.97 30.24 -14.19
C THR A 548 12.50 28.97 -14.88
N SER A 549 13.31 28.16 -14.19
CA SER A 549 13.84 26.89 -14.66
C SER A 549 14.29 25.98 -13.51
N VAL A 550 14.34 24.69 -13.79
CA VAL A 550 15.00 23.66 -12.98
C VAL A 550 16.35 23.36 -13.63
N SER A 551 17.44 23.54 -12.89
CA SER A 551 18.81 23.35 -13.37
C SER A 551 19.11 21.90 -13.70
N LEU A 552 18.64 20.96 -12.85
CA LEU A 552 18.76 19.51 -13.06
C LEU A 552 17.49 18.82 -12.56
N LEU A 553 16.81 18.10 -13.45
CA LEU A 553 15.61 17.32 -13.16
C LEU A 553 15.94 15.83 -13.29
N ILE A 554 15.80 15.07 -12.21
CA ILE A 554 16.18 13.66 -12.09
C ILE A 554 14.93 12.81 -11.88
N VAL A 555 14.89 11.61 -12.48
CA VAL A 555 13.89 10.56 -12.19
C VAL A 555 14.64 9.26 -11.83
N ARG A 556 14.46 8.78 -10.59
CA ARG A 556 14.90 7.46 -10.09
C ARG A 556 13.71 6.50 -10.14
N TYR A 557 13.79 5.45 -10.94
CA TYR A 557 12.76 4.40 -11.00
C TYR A 557 12.98 3.33 -9.92
N PRO A 558 11.95 2.57 -9.51
CA PRO A 558 12.07 1.47 -8.54
C PRO A 558 13.07 0.37 -8.95
N ASP A 559 13.30 0.18 -10.26
CA ASP A 559 14.32 -0.77 -10.75
C ASP A 559 15.75 -0.19 -10.77
N GLY A 560 16.00 0.86 -9.96
CA GLY A 560 17.30 1.52 -9.79
C GLY A 560 17.76 2.36 -10.99
N HIS A 561 17.00 2.37 -12.09
CA HIS A 561 17.30 3.12 -13.29
C HIS A 561 17.13 4.63 -13.06
N ILE A 562 18.12 5.43 -13.48
CA ILE A 562 18.10 6.89 -13.34
C ILE A 562 18.14 7.54 -14.73
N VAL A 563 17.33 8.58 -14.93
CA VAL A 563 17.43 9.50 -16.08
C VAL A 563 17.35 10.94 -15.62
N ASP A 564 18.07 11.83 -16.29
CA ASP A 564 18.10 13.25 -15.97
C ASP A 564 17.85 14.16 -17.18
N ARG A 565 17.60 15.45 -16.90
CA ARG A 565 17.61 16.55 -17.86
C ARG A 565 18.14 17.81 -17.21
N ASN A 566 19.03 18.51 -17.92
CA ASN A 566 19.59 19.78 -17.50
C ASN A 566 18.81 20.96 -18.10
N ASN A 567 18.77 22.10 -17.39
CA ASN A 567 18.20 23.38 -17.83
C ASN A 567 16.77 23.28 -18.36
N VAL A 568 15.89 22.62 -17.60
CA VAL A 568 14.47 22.44 -17.94
C VAL A 568 13.71 23.72 -17.59
N PRO A 569 13.15 24.48 -18.54
CA PRO A 569 12.45 25.72 -18.20
C PRO A 569 11.10 25.43 -17.53
N ALA A 570 10.60 26.39 -16.75
CA ALA A 570 9.33 26.31 -16.03
C ALA A 570 8.09 26.37 -16.94
N ASP A 571 6.94 26.36 -16.30
CA ASP A 571 5.58 26.58 -16.79
C ASP A 571 5.15 25.56 -17.87
N ARG A 572 5.44 24.28 -17.61
CA ARG A 572 5.18 23.19 -18.57
C ARG A 572 5.05 21.80 -17.94
N ILE A 573 4.37 20.92 -18.69
CA ILE A 573 4.42 19.48 -18.52
C ILE A 573 5.62 18.90 -19.29
N VAL A 574 6.51 18.20 -18.59
CA VAL A 574 7.72 17.57 -19.11
C VAL A 574 7.48 16.07 -19.28
N PHE A 575 7.57 15.56 -20.50
CA PHE A 575 7.41 14.12 -20.77
C PHE A 575 8.76 13.41 -20.82
N PHE A 576 8.94 12.35 -20.02
CA PHE A 576 10.08 11.44 -20.08
C PHE A 576 9.73 10.19 -20.91
N PRO A 577 10.20 10.07 -22.17
CA PRO A 577 9.92 8.93 -23.03
C PRO A 577 10.66 7.68 -22.53
N ARG A 578 10.08 6.52 -22.83
CA ARG A 578 10.69 5.20 -22.57
C ARG A 578 11.94 5.05 -23.42
N GLN A 579 13.12 4.92 -22.79
CA GLN A 579 14.33 4.51 -23.50
C GLN A 579 14.19 3.06 -23.98
N ALA A 580 14.78 2.75 -25.14
CA ALA A 580 14.89 1.38 -25.63
C ALA A 580 16.01 0.65 -24.86
N ARG A 581 15.67 -0.44 -24.16
CA ARG A 581 16.69 -1.30 -23.53
C ARG A 581 17.40 -2.11 -24.60
N ASN A 582 18.68 -1.81 -24.84
CA ASN A 582 19.61 -2.80 -25.38
C ASN A 582 19.80 -3.90 -24.32
N ALA A 583 19.66 -5.16 -24.71
CA ALA A 583 19.66 -6.31 -23.80
C ALA A 583 20.81 -7.27 -24.10
N THR A 584 21.91 -7.08 -23.38
CA THR A 584 23.07 -7.98 -23.24
C THR A 584 23.44 -7.93 -21.74
N ASP A 585 23.75 -9.01 -21.02
CA ASP A 585 24.49 -10.21 -21.44
C ASP A 585 23.87 -11.54 -21.00
N ALA A 586 24.33 -12.63 -21.63
CA ALA A 586 24.19 -13.99 -21.14
C ALA A 586 25.43 -14.40 -20.31
N ARG A 587 25.24 -15.13 -19.20
CA ARG A 587 26.35 -15.75 -18.44
C ARG A 587 26.56 -17.20 -18.86
N SER A 588 27.82 -17.58 -18.98
CA SER A 588 28.27 -18.93 -19.38
C SER A 588 28.31 -19.92 -18.20
N THR A 589 28.59 -21.18 -18.52
CA THR A 589 28.50 -22.35 -17.64
C THR A 589 29.83 -22.75 -17.02
N ALA A 590 29.77 -23.27 -15.80
CA ALA A 590 30.71 -24.27 -15.27
C ALA A 590 29.89 -25.38 -14.58
N GLN A 591 30.32 -26.65 -14.70
CA GLN A 591 29.68 -27.76 -14.01
C GLN A 591 30.35 -28.01 -12.66
N THR A 592 29.84 -27.37 -11.61
CA THR A 592 29.92 -27.88 -10.24
C THR A 592 28.55 -28.41 -9.83
N THR A 593 28.51 -29.32 -8.85
CA THR A 593 27.27 -29.90 -8.34
C THR A 593 26.34 -28.78 -7.85
N PRO A 594 25.18 -28.52 -8.49
CA PRO A 594 24.55 -27.19 -8.48
C PRO A 594 23.93 -26.77 -7.13
N TYR A 595 23.98 -27.65 -6.14
CA TYR A 595 23.51 -27.47 -4.76
C TYR A 595 24.65 -27.39 -3.72
N LEU A 596 25.91 -27.49 -4.12
CA LEU A 596 27.07 -27.30 -3.24
C LEU A 596 27.69 -25.90 -3.38
N ILE A 597 28.33 -25.42 -2.32
CA ILE A 597 29.11 -24.18 -2.31
C ILE A 597 30.56 -24.50 -2.69
N ASP A 598 31.01 -23.97 -3.81
CA ASP A 598 32.38 -24.17 -4.31
C ASP A 598 33.42 -23.62 -3.31
N GLY A 599 34.45 -24.41 -3.00
CA GLY A 599 35.50 -24.03 -2.05
C GLY A 599 35.11 -24.02 -0.56
N CYS A 600 33.91 -24.50 -0.21
CA CYS A 600 33.45 -24.56 1.18
C CYS A 600 34.04 -25.74 1.96
N THR A 601 34.58 -25.47 3.16
CA THR A 601 34.96 -26.50 4.13
C THR A 601 33.75 -26.82 5.02
N ARG A 602 33.27 -28.06 4.97
CA ARG A 602 32.14 -28.51 5.80
C ARG A 602 32.53 -28.53 7.28
N THR A 603 31.63 -28.06 8.15
CA THR A 603 31.82 -28.08 9.60
C THR A 603 31.78 -29.52 10.12
N ASP A 604 32.70 -29.86 11.03
CA ASP A 604 32.66 -31.13 11.76
C ASP A 604 31.40 -31.19 12.64
N LEU A 605 30.64 -32.29 12.52
CA LEU A 605 29.42 -32.50 13.28
C LEU A 605 29.70 -33.08 14.67
N HIS A 606 30.96 -33.44 14.97
CA HIS A 606 31.41 -34.06 16.22
C HIS A 606 30.65 -35.37 16.52
N GLY A 607 30.53 -36.24 15.51
CA GLY A 607 29.83 -37.53 15.60
C GLY A 607 28.30 -37.47 15.61
N ARG A 608 27.69 -36.27 15.45
CA ARG A 608 26.23 -36.13 15.28
C ARG A 608 25.84 -36.37 13.82
N SER A 609 24.72 -37.04 13.59
CA SER A 609 24.10 -37.11 12.26
C SER A 609 23.53 -35.76 11.84
N VAL A 610 23.41 -35.51 10.53
CA VAL A 610 22.80 -34.24 10.05
C VAL A 610 21.33 -34.09 10.47
N ALA A 611 20.60 -35.20 10.66
CA ALA A 611 19.25 -35.17 11.22
C ALA A 611 19.25 -34.52 12.62
N ARG A 612 20.20 -34.90 13.49
CA ARG A 612 20.35 -34.26 14.81
C ARG A 612 20.74 -32.79 14.71
N VAL A 613 21.49 -32.38 13.69
CA VAL A 613 21.80 -30.96 13.46
C VAL A 613 20.52 -30.16 13.16
N TRP A 614 19.60 -30.74 12.38
CA TRP A 614 18.31 -30.11 12.08
C TRP A 614 17.30 -30.20 13.24
N ASP A 615 17.35 -31.25 14.07
CA ASP A 615 16.61 -31.28 15.35
C ASP A 615 17.04 -30.12 16.27
N GLU A 616 18.34 -29.89 16.46
CA GLU A 616 18.81 -28.78 17.30
C GLU A 616 18.42 -27.42 16.71
N ALA A 617 18.55 -27.24 15.39
CA ALA A 617 18.13 -26.01 14.70
C ALA A 617 16.61 -25.75 14.82
N MET A 618 15.80 -26.82 14.78
CA MET A 618 14.36 -26.76 15.02
C MET A 618 14.02 -26.43 16.48
N LEU A 619 14.66 -27.10 17.44
CA LEU A 619 14.48 -26.83 18.87
C LEU A 619 14.89 -25.40 19.23
N ASP A 620 15.92 -24.85 18.58
CA ASP A 620 16.33 -23.47 18.81
C ASP A 620 15.40 -22.45 18.11
N ALA A 621 14.85 -22.79 16.94
CA ALA A 621 13.77 -22.00 16.33
C ALA A 621 12.53 -21.93 17.23
N ILE A 622 12.15 -23.03 17.92
CA ILE A 622 11.06 -23.03 18.91
C ILE A 622 11.38 -22.08 20.09
N ARG A 623 12.62 -22.07 20.60
CA ARG A 623 13.01 -21.16 21.71
C ARG A 623 12.92 -19.69 21.31
N ARG A 624 13.18 -19.37 20.04
CA ARG A 624 13.18 -18.01 19.45
C ARG A 624 11.78 -17.51 19.05
N ASP A 625 10.74 -18.32 19.16
CA ASP A 625 9.37 -17.98 18.73
C ASP A 625 8.40 -17.80 19.91
N LEU A 626 7.18 -17.33 19.67
CA LEU A 626 6.15 -17.26 20.72
C LEU A 626 5.68 -18.67 21.12
N PRO A 627 5.37 -18.92 22.41
CA PRO A 627 4.90 -20.23 22.88
C PRO A 627 3.57 -20.66 22.23
N ALA A 628 3.65 -21.48 21.18
CA ALA A 628 2.50 -22.10 20.52
C ALA A 628 2.64 -23.64 20.53
N PRO A 629 2.35 -24.33 21.65
CA PRO A 629 2.75 -25.73 21.88
C PRO A 629 2.24 -26.71 20.81
N THR A 630 1.01 -26.51 20.33
CA THR A 630 0.38 -27.32 19.28
C THR A 630 1.02 -27.11 17.92
N THR A 631 1.33 -25.86 17.56
CA THR A 631 2.08 -25.50 16.35
C THR A 631 3.50 -26.05 16.39
N HIS A 632 4.20 -25.93 17.51
CA HIS A 632 5.56 -26.48 17.65
C HIS A 632 5.57 -28.00 17.64
N ALA A 633 4.60 -28.68 18.28
CA ALA A 633 4.45 -30.13 18.17
C ALA A 633 4.20 -30.59 16.72
N ARG A 634 3.41 -29.82 15.95
CA ARG A 634 3.21 -30.06 14.52
C ARG A 634 4.49 -29.85 13.71
N ASN A 635 5.29 -28.83 14.04
CA ASN A 635 6.60 -28.60 13.42
C ASN A 635 7.57 -29.77 13.70
N LEU A 636 7.67 -30.20 14.97
CA LEU A 636 8.48 -31.37 15.37
C LEU A 636 8.10 -32.62 14.56
N PHE A 637 6.81 -32.94 14.47
CA PHE A 637 6.35 -34.09 13.69
C PHE A 637 6.61 -33.93 12.18
N HIS A 638 6.22 -32.79 11.58
CA HIS A 638 6.34 -32.57 10.14
C HIS A 638 7.80 -32.51 9.66
N VAL A 639 8.73 -31.98 10.46
CA VAL A 639 10.16 -31.97 10.12
C VAL A 639 10.77 -33.36 10.31
N SER A 640 10.49 -34.06 11.41
CA SER A 640 10.95 -35.46 11.59
C SER A 640 10.48 -36.38 10.46
N ALA A 641 9.22 -36.26 10.04
CA ALA A 641 8.69 -37.00 8.90
C ALA A 641 9.33 -36.56 7.57
N ALA A 642 9.62 -35.26 7.36
CA ALA A 642 10.36 -34.80 6.18
C ALA A 642 11.79 -35.36 6.12
N MET A 643 12.47 -35.48 7.27
CA MET A 643 13.79 -36.12 7.34
C MET A 643 13.72 -37.64 7.13
N TRP A 644 12.66 -38.29 7.64
CA TRP A 644 12.39 -39.70 7.39
C TRP A 644 12.17 -39.99 5.90
N ASP A 645 11.29 -39.26 5.23
CA ASP A 645 11.01 -39.43 3.79
C ASP A 645 12.28 -39.27 2.94
N ALA A 646 13.11 -38.27 3.25
CA ALA A 646 14.39 -38.04 2.60
C ALA A 646 15.43 -39.16 2.86
N TRP A 647 15.34 -39.85 4.00
CA TRP A 647 16.17 -41.02 4.33
C TRP A 647 15.65 -42.30 3.65
N ALA A 648 14.33 -42.48 3.68
CA ALA A 648 13.59 -43.64 3.19
C ALA A 648 13.58 -43.74 1.66
N ALA A 649 13.74 -42.62 0.96
CA ALA A 649 13.88 -42.60 -0.50
C ALA A 649 15.11 -43.37 -1.01
N TYR A 650 16.19 -43.41 -0.23
CA TYR A 650 17.39 -44.21 -0.52
C TYR A 650 17.40 -45.57 0.22
N ASP A 651 16.27 -45.96 0.84
CA ASP A 651 16.11 -47.28 1.42
C ASP A 651 15.32 -48.21 0.47
N PRO A 652 15.74 -49.47 0.26
CA PRO A 652 15.00 -50.39 -0.59
C PRO A 652 13.66 -50.86 0.02
N THR A 653 13.41 -50.64 1.31
CA THR A 653 12.30 -51.28 2.07
C THR A 653 11.46 -50.34 2.94
N ALA A 654 12.02 -49.26 3.48
CA ALA A 654 11.29 -48.31 4.32
C ALA A 654 10.50 -47.29 3.48
N ASP A 655 9.20 -47.11 3.72
CA ASP A 655 8.40 -46.10 3.01
C ASP A 655 8.30 -44.77 3.77
N GLY A 656 8.19 -43.66 3.02
CA GLY A 656 7.94 -42.32 3.55
C GLY A 656 6.46 -42.04 3.83
N TYR A 657 6.20 -41.04 4.67
CA TYR A 657 4.88 -40.62 5.15
C TYR A 657 4.17 -39.66 4.19
N PHE A 658 4.88 -38.69 3.60
CA PHE A 658 4.34 -37.76 2.60
C PHE A 658 4.75 -38.10 1.17
N VAL A 659 5.91 -38.74 1.00
CA VAL A 659 6.52 -39.09 -0.29
C VAL A 659 7.13 -40.49 -0.24
N THR A 660 6.64 -41.39 -1.09
CA THR A 660 7.15 -42.78 -1.28
C THR A 660 8.08 -42.92 -2.49
N GLU A 661 8.70 -41.81 -2.90
CA GLU A 661 9.66 -41.77 -4.01
C GLU A 661 10.92 -42.60 -3.68
N LYS A 662 11.53 -43.24 -4.69
CA LYS A 662 12.72 -44.08 -4.54
C LYS A 662 13.81 -43.65 -5.50
N ASP A 663 15.03 -43.50 -4.99
CA ASP A 663 16.17 -42.92 -5.70
C ASP A 663 17.47 -43.71 -5.41
N LYS A 664 18.53 -43.48 -6.18
CA LYS A 664 19.80 -44.23 -6.11
C LYS A 664 21.01 -43.30 -6.21
N ALA A 665 21.94 -43.44 -5.27
CA ALA A 665 23.19 -42.70 -5.26
C ALA A 665 24.40 -43.64 -5.19
N LEU A 666 25.55 -43.19 -5.68
CA LEU A 666 26.84 -43.88 -5.50
C LEU A 666 27.33 -43.79 -4.05
N ASP A 667 27.05 -42.66 -3.40
CA ASP A 667 27.18 -42.45 -1.97
C ASP A 667 25.78 -42.20 -1.38
N VAL A 668 25.23 -43.23 -0.73
CA VAL A 668 23.90 -43.19 -0.12
C VAL A 668 23.88 -42.33 1.15
N GLU A 669 25.00 -42.18 1.85
CA GLU A 669 25.07 -41.40 3.09
C GLU A 669 25.08 -39.90 2.76
N ALA A 670 25.98 -39.44 1.89
CA ALA A 670 26.02 -38.05 1.44
C ALA A 670 24.73 -37.64 0.68
N ALA A 671 24.09 -38.57 -0.03
CA ALA A 671 22.79 -38.32 -0.65
C ALA A 671 21.68 -38.14 0.40
N ARG A 672 21.56 -39.07 1.36
CA ARG A 672 20.61 -38.94 2.49
C ARG A 672 20.84 -37.64 3.26
N GLU A 673 22.09 -37.29 3.60
CA GLU A 673 22.39 -36.05 4.31
C GLU A 673 21.96 -34.79 3.54
N THR A 674 22.19 -34.78 2.24
CA THR A 674 21.78 -33.68 1.36
C THR A 674 20.26 -33.58 1.29
N ALA A 675 19.56 -34.69 1.06
CA ALA A 675 18.10 -34.71 0.96
C ALA A 675 17.43 -34.31 2.28
N ILE A 676 17.91 -34.85 3.41
CA ILE A 676 17.48 -34.47 4.77
C ILE A 676 17.66 -32.96 4.98
N SER A 677 18.81 -32.41 4.58
CA SER A 677 19.11 -30.99 4.81
C SER A 677 18.22 -30.06 4.00
N TYR A 678 17.98 -30.35 2.72
CA TYR A 678 17.05 -29.56 1.92
C TYR A 678 15.59 -29.75 2.37
N ALA A 679 15.20 -30.94 2.82
CA ALA A 679 13.86 -31.19 3.37
C ALA A 679 13.61 -30.38 4.66
N ALA A 680 14.46 -30.55 5.67
CA ALA A 680 14.34 -29.88 6.96
C ALA A 680 14.43 -28.35 6.82
N TYR A 681 15.42 -27.84 6.10
CA TYR A 681 15.60 -26.40 5.87
C TYR A 681 14.37 -25.73 5.24
N ARG A 682 13.79 -26.34 4.19
CA ARG A 682 12.63 -25.76 3.48
C ARG A 682 11.36 -25.82 4.31
N VAL A 683 11.15 -26.89 5.09
CA VAL A 683 10.01 -26.95 6.03
C VAL A 683 10.19 -25.92 7.14
N LEU A 684 11.36 -25.83 7.77
CA LEU A 684 11.63 -24.88 8.86
C LEU A 684 11.53 -23.41 8.41
N LEU A 685 12.08 -23.05 7.24
CA LEU A 685 11.89 -21.72 6.65
C LEU A 685 10.41 -21.37 6.48
N TRP A 686 9.58 -22.31 6.01
CA TRP A 686 8.15 -22.08 5.84
C TRP A 686 7.41 -21.96 7.19
N ARG A 687 7.74 -22.82 8.16
CA ARG A 687 7.06 -22.84 9.47
C ARG A 687 7.37 -21.60 10.32
N TYR A 688 8.59 -21.07 10.25
CA TYR A 688 9.02 -19.91 11.05
C TYR A 688 9.01 -18.58 10.27
N ALA A 689 8.39 -18.54 9.08
CA ALA A 689 8.30 -17.33 8.24
C ALA A 689 7.55 -16.16 8.89
N TYR A 690 6.77 -16.41 9.94
CA TYR A 690 5.95 -15.43 10.66
C TYR A 690 6.22 -15.47 12.18
N GLY A 691 7.29 -16.16 12.60
CA GLY A 691 7.65 -16.27 14.02
C GLY A 691 8.26 -14.98 14.57
N ALA A 692 8.12 -14.74 15.87
CA ALA A 692 8.39 -13.44 16.48
C ALA A 692 9.85 -12.93 16.33
N ASN A 693 10.82 -13.83 16.15
CA ASN A 693 12.20 -13.47 15.80
C ASN A 693 12.63 -14.04 14.43
N VAL A 694 11.74 -14.00 13.42
CA VAL A 694 11.94 -14.57 12.07
C VAL A 694 13.33 -14.29 11.48
N ARG A 695 13.86 -13.07 11.59
CA ARG A 695 15.22 -12.72 11.12
C ARG A 695 16.30 -13.54 11.81
N VAL A 696 16.32 -13.56 13.14
CA VAL A 696 17.32 -14.26 13.96
C VAL A 696 17.19 -15.78 13.79
N THR A 697 15.97 -16.31 13.58
CA THR A 697 15.74 -17.72 13.24
C THR A 697 16.24 -18.05 11.82
N PHE A 698 15.99 -17.20 10.83
CA PHE A 698 16.45 -17.42 9.45
C PHE A 698 17.98 -17.29 9.31
N ASP A 699 18.60 -16.36 10.04
CA ASP A 699 20.06 -16.25 10.12
C ASP A 699 20.69 -17.51 10.74
N GLU A 700 19.97 -18.27 11.57
CA GLU A 700 20.39 -19.59 12.04
C GLU A 700 20.19 -20.66 10.96
N LEU A 701 18.97 -20.83 10.44
CA LEU A 701 18.66 -21.87 9.44
C LEU A 701 19.54 -21.76 8.19
N THR A 702 19.84 -20.54 7.74
CA THR A 702 20.74 -20.28 6.60
C THR A 702 22.21 -20.55 6.95
N ARG A 703 22.64 -20.31 8.19
CA ARG A 703 23.98 -20.64 8.69
C ARG A 703 24.15 -22.15 8.82
N THR A 704 23.15 -22.87 9.31
CA THR A 704 23.11 -24.34 9.37
C THR A 704 23.18 -24.96 7.97
N LEU A 705 22.42 -24.46 6.99
CA LEU A 705 22.51 -24.99 5.62
C LEU A 705 23.89 -24.69 4.98
N ARG A 706 24.47 -23.52 5.27
CA ARG A 706 25.80 -23.13 4.77
C ARG A 706 26.96 -23.88 5.44
N SER A 707 26.90 -24.20 6.73
CA SER A 707 27.96 -24.95 7.44
C SER A 707 28.08 -26.40 6.95
N LEU A 708 26.99 -26.94 6.39
CA LEU A 708 26.93 -28.21 5.67
C LEU A 708 27.39 -28.12 4.20
N CYS A 709 27.79 -26.92 3.75
CA CYS A 709 28.21 -26.53 2.39
C CYS A 709 27.13 -26.60 1.30
N TYR A 710 25.85 -26.42 1.67
CA TYR A 710 24.73 -26.42 0.73
C TYR A 710 24.27 -25.02 0.32
N ARG A 711 23.88 -24.86 -0.96
CA ARG A 711 23.44 -23.59 -1.56
C ARG A 711 22.00 -23.26 -1.23
N LEU A 712 21.78 -22.11 -0.57
CA LEU A 712 20.46 -21.56 -0.23
C LEU A 712 19.55 -21.41 -1.47
N ASP A 713 20.14 -21.04 -2.62
CA ASP A 713 19.43 -20.74 -3.88
C ASP A 713 19.11 -21.97 -4.75
N PHE A 714 19.59 -23.17 -4.38
CA PHE A 714 19.21 -24.40 -5.09
C PHE A 714 17.81 -24.86 -4.65
N THR A 715 16.82 -24.60 -5.50
CA THR A 715 15.40 -24.73 -5.17
C THR A 715 14.60 -25.54 -6.20
N SER A 716 15.29 -26.21 -7.12
CA SER A 716 14.65 -27.13 -8.06
C SER A 716 13.99 -28.28 -7.31
N THR A 717 12.74 -28.58 -7.64
CA THR A 717 12.05 -29.84 -7.33
C THR A 717 12.15 -30.84 -8.50
N LYS A 718 12.77 -30.45 -9.62
CA LYS A 718 12.95 -31.25 -10.83
C LYS A 718 14.35 -31.87 -10.90
N GLY A 719 14.41 -33.08 -11.44
CA GLY A 719 15.65 -33.84 -11.63
C GLY A 719 16.06 -34.64 -10.41
N ASP A 720 17.06 -35.48 -10.62
CA ASP A 720 17.33 -36.68 -9.82
C ASP A 720 18.49 -36.42 -8.84
N SER A 721 18.57 -35.19 -8.32
CA SER A 721 19.56 -34.83 -7.31
C SER A 721 18.98 -34.96 -5.90
N PRO A 722 19.78 -35.36 -4.90
CA PRO A 722 19.30 -35.46 -3.52
C PRO A 722 18.76 -34.14 -2.96
N ALA A 723 19.32 -33.00 -3.38
CA ALA A 723 18.80 -31.69 -3.04
C ALA A 723 17.42 -31.41 -3.69
N ALA A 724 17.16 -31.91 -4.90
CA ALA A 724 15.87 -31.77 -5.56
C ALA A 724 14.79 -32.68 -4.93
N LEU A 725 15.18 -33.90 -4.53
CA LEU A 725 14.38 -34.79 -3.69
C LEU A 725 14.01 -34.12 -2.35
N GLY A 726 14.98 -33.55 -1.62
CA GLY A 726 14.71 -32.81 -0.38
C GLY A 726 13.73 -31.65 -0.58
N ASN A 727 13.89 -30.88 -1.66
CA ASN A 727 12.91 -29.84 -2.04
C ASN A 727 11.52 -30.44 -2.39
N ARG A 728 11.43 -31.63 -3.02
CA ARG A 728 10.15 -32.33 -3.30
C ARG A 728 9.44 -32.75 -2.01
N VAL A 729 10.17 -33.36 -1.08
CA VAL A 729 9.66 -33.79 0.23
C VAL A 729 9.11 -32.60 1.01
N ALA A 730 9.87 -31.52 1.15
CA ALA A 730 9.40 -30.30 1.81
C ALA A 730 8.15 -29.71 1.14
N ALA A 731 8.11 -29.69 -0.20
CA ALA A 731 6.95 -29.22 -0.94
C ALA A 731 5.72 -30.12 -0.76
N ALA A 732 5.86 -31.39 -0.39
CA ALA A 732 4.76 -32.27 0.00
C ALA A 732 4.28 -31.99 1.43
N VAL A 733 5.19 -31.87 2.39
CA VAL A 733 4.92 -31.53 3.80
C VAL A 733 4.16 -30.20 3.92
N ILE A 734 4.62 -29.16 3.21
CA ILE A 734 3.97 -27.84 3.16
C ILE A 734 2.58 -27.91 2.52
N ARG A 735 2.41 -28.71 1.46
CA ARG A 735 1.11 -28.91 0.80
C ARG A 735 0.12 -29.67 1.69
N TYR A 736 0.58 -30.68 2.43
CA TYR A 736 -0.23 -31.39 3.42
C TYR A 736 -0.73 -30.40 4.48
N GLY A 737 0.19 -29.71 5.15
CA GLY A 737 -0.08 -28.71 6.19
C GLY A 737 -1.18 -27.70 5.83
N ARG A 738 -1.03 -27.04 4.68
CA ARG A 738 -2.01 -26.07 4.15
C ARG A 738 -3.41 -26.64 3.84
N SER A 739 -3.61 -27.96 3.89
CA SER A 739 -4.86 -28.65 3.53
C SER A 739 -5.39 -29.61 4.60
N ASP A 740 -4.66 -29.82 5.70
CA ASP A 740 -4.97 -30.84 6.71
C ASP A 740 -5.98 -30.42 7.79
N GLY A 741 -6.45 -29.17 7.77
CA GLY A 741 -7.40 -28.61 8.73
C GLY A 741 -6.81 -27.72 9.83
N SER A 742 -5.48 -27.63 9.94
CA SER A 742 -4.80 -26.82 10.99
C SER A 742 -4.83 -25.29 10.81
N GLN A 743 -5.58 -24.77 9.83
CA GLN A 743 -5.62 -23.33 9.52
C GLN A 743 -4.25 -22.70 9.19
N GLU A 744 -3.23 -23.49 8.87
CA GLU A 744 -1.87 -23.05 8.51
C GLU A 744 -1.83 -21.99 7.39
N ARG A 745 -2.82 -22.01 6.48
CA ARG A 745 -3.02 -21.00 5.43
C ARG A 745 -3.42 -19.60 5.94
N LEU A 746 -3.70 -19.46 7.24
CA LEU A 746 -4.09 -18.28 8.02
C LEU A 746 -3.22 -18.17 9.29
N HIS A 747 -1.97 -18.64 9.25
CA HIS A 747 -1.05 -18.67 10.40
C HIS A 747 -1.60 -19.35 11.67
N TYR A 748 -2.44 -20.38 11.51
CA TYR A 748 -3.08 -21.09 12.61
C TYR A 748 -3.97 -20.20 13.51
N ALA A 749 -4.50 -19.10 12.96
CA ALA A 749 -5.53 -18.29 13.61
C ALA A 749 -6.76 -19.14 13.96
N ASP A 750 -7.36 -18.85 15.11
CA ASP A 750 -8.51 -19.58 15.65
C ASP A 750 -9.70 -18.63 15.84
N GLU A 751 -10.54 -18.56 14.80
CA GLU A 751 -11.73 -17.70 14.75
C GLU A 751 -12.93 -18.30 15.53
N SER A 752 -12.76 -19.43 16.24
CA SER A 752 -13.88 -20.20 16.79
C SER A 752 -14.45 -19.69 18.12
N TYR A 753 -13.72 -18.84 18.84
CA TYR A 753 -14.13 -18.29 20.14
C TYR A 753 -13.91 -16.77 20.20
N VAL A 754 -14.92 -16.07 20.73
CA VAL A 754 -14.86 -14.63 21.03
C VAL A 754 -15.18 -14.46 22.53
N PRO A 755 -14.34 -13.78 23.32
CA PRO A 755 -14.59 -13.60 24.75
C PRO A 755 -15.81 -12.70 24.98
N VAL A 756 -16.81 -13.22 25.70
CA VAL A 756 -18.07 -12.49 26.01
C VAL A 756 -17.95 -11.53 27.20
N ASN A 757 -16.80 -11.53 27.87
CA ASN A 757 -16.50 -10.70 29.03
C ASN A 757 -15.60 -9.52 28.61
N THR A 758 -15.96 -8.31 29.02
CA THR A 758 -15.13 -7.11 28.85
C THR A 758 -13.74 -7.32 29.47
N PRO A 759 -12.63 -6.94 28.81
CA PRO A 759 -11.29 -7.06 29.37
C PRO A 759 -11.15 -6.38 30.73
N LEU A 760 -10.61 -7.10 31.72
CA LEU A 760 -10.27 -6.57 33.04
C LEU A 760 -9.02 -5.69 32.94
N VAL A 761 -9.18 -4.37 33.09
CA VAL A 761 -8.07 -3.41 33.17
C VAL A 761 -7.40 -3.60 34.53
N VAL A 762 -6.24 -4.28 34.56
CA VAL A 762 -5.61 -4.71 35.82
C VAL A 762 -5.12 -3.54 36.68
N ALA A 763 -4.93 -2.35 36.07
CA ALA A 763 -4.60 -1.11 36.77
C ALA A 763 -5.81 -0.42 37.43
N GLU A 764 -7.06 -0.81 37.13
CA GLU A 764 -8.28 -0.12 37.56
C GLU A 764 -9.24 -1.04 38.34
N PRO A 765 -9.76 -0.61 39.50
CA PRO A 765 -10.77 -1.39 40.22
C PRO A 765 -12.15 -1.24 39.57
N GLY A 766 -12.85 -2.35 39.31
CA GLY A 766 -14.29 -2.35 39.06
C GLY A 766 -14.79 -2.85 37.71
N THR A 767 -13.99 -3.57 36.90
CA THR A 767 -14.53 -4.26 35.72
C THR A 767 -15.51 -5.37 36.14
N GLY A 768 -16.73 -5.35 35.60
CA GLY A 768 -17.71 -6.41 35.79
C GLY A 768 -17.44 -7.63 34.89
N MET A 769 -17.64 -8.82 35.44
CA MET A 769 -17.69 -10.07 34.67
C MET A 769 -19.16 -10.33 34.28
N HIS A 770 -19.43 -10.47 32.98
CA HIS A 770 -20.77 -10.63 32.43
C HIS A 770 -21.27 -12.08 32.56
N ASP A 771 -20.41 -13.05 32.22
CA ASP A 771 -20.70 -14.48 32.35
C ASP A 771 -19.48 -15.21 32.93
N PRO A 772 -19.54 -15.77 34.16
CA PRO A 772 -18.41 -16.44 34.79
C PRO A 772 -18.11 -17.83 34.21
N THR A 773 -18.90 -18.33 33.25
CA THR A 773 -18.59 -19.58 32.53
C THR A 773 -17.62 -19.38 31.35
N PHE A 774 -17.34 -18.13 30.98
CA PHE A 774 -16.43 -17.76 29.90
C PHE A 774 -15.15 -17.09 30.42
N TRP A 775 -14.05 -17.25 29.70
CA TRP A 775 -12.80 -16.56 30.02
C TRP A 775 -12.95 -15.03 29.86
N GLN A 776 -12.48 -14.28 30.87
CA GLN A 776 -12.33 -12.83 30.83
C GLN A 776 -10.89 -12.46 30.44
N PRO A 777 -10.68 -11.74 29.32
CA PRO A 777 -9.36 -11.22 28.96
C PRO A 777 -8.82 -10.27 30.01
N LEU A 778 -7.50 -10.21 30.16
CA LEU A 778 -6.85 -9.13 30.89
C LEU A 778 -6.40 -8.02 29.92
N ALA A 779 -6.58 -6.77 30.33
CA ALA A 779 -5.93 -5.62 29.72
C ALA A 779 -4.72 -5.24 30.61
N LEU A 780 -3.53 -5.37 30.02
CA LEU A 780 -2.23 -5.27 30.67
C LEU A 780 -1.38 -4.25 29.90
N ASP A 781 -0.68 -3.35 30.60
CA ASP A 781 0.18 -2.35 29.95
C ASP A 781 1.38 -2.97 29.22
N HIS A 782 1.85 -4.11 29.71
CA HIS A 782 2.96 -4.88 29.15
C HIS A 782 2.62 -6.37 29.17
N ASN A 783 2.71 -7.03 28.01
CA ASN A 783 2.58 -8.48 27.88
C ASN A 783 3.93 -9.09 27.49
N VAL A 784 4.36 -10.11 28.22
CA VAL A 784 5.63 -10.83 27.98
C VAL A 784 5.37 -12.33 28.04
N ALA A 785 5.82 -13.06 27.03
CA ALA A 785 5.71 -14.50 26.93
C ALA A 785 6.68 -15.22 27.88
N GLN A 786 6.45 -16.53 28.11
CA GLN A 786 7.25 -17.34 29.04
C GLN A 786 8.76 -17.38 28.73
N ASN A 787 9.15 -17.14 27.47
CA ASN A 787 10.55 -17.04 27.03
C ASN A 787 11.09 -15.60 26.98
N GLY A 788 10.40 -14.62 27.56
CA GLY A 788 10.86 -13.23 27.67
C GLY A 788 10.56 -12.34 26.44
N LEU A 789 9.86 -12.87 25.43
CA LEU A 789 9.47 -12.08 24.25
C LEU A 789 8.26 -11.19 24.54
N THR A 790 8.32 -9.92 24.17
CA THR A 790 7.16 -9.01 24.24
C THR A 790 6.05 -9.48 23.31
N VAL A 791 4.82 -9.60 23.82
CA VAL A 791 3.64 -9.93 23.02
C VAL A 791 2.97 -8.63 22.57
N PRO A 792 2.71 -8.41 21.27
CA PRO A 792 2.06 -7.19 20.79
C PRO A 792 0.61 -7.03 21.29
N GLY A 793 0.24 -5.80 21.68
CA GLY A 793 -1.09 -5.45 22.16
C GLY A 793 -1.23 -5.47 23.69
N LYS A 794 -2.22 -4.72 24.20
CA LYS A 794 -2.50 -4.60 25.64
C LYS A 794 -3.56 -5.58 26.14
N VAL A 795 -4.56 -5.90 25.32
CA VAL A 795 -5.62 -6.87 25.66
C VAL A 795 -5.17 -8.26 25.24
N GLN A 796 -5.31 -9.24 26.14
CA GLN A 796 -5.12 -10.65 25.83
C GLN A 796 -6.14 -11.10 24.76
N THR A 797 -5.67 -11.62 23.65
CA THR A 797 -6.52 -12.29 22.65
C THR A 797 -6.74 -13.76 23.02
N PHE A 798 -7.81 -14.37 22.50
CA PHE A 798 -7.99 -15.81 22.63
C PHE A 798 -6.92 -16.53 21.78
N ILE A 799 -5.99 -17.19 22.47
CA ILE A 799 -5.04 -18.12 21.86
C ILE A 799 -5.71 -19.50 21.94
N GLY A 800 -6.35 -19.89 20.85
CA GLY A 800 -7.07 -21.17 20.77
C GLY A 800 -6.16 -22.38 20.66
N ALA A 801 -6.73 -23.51 20.27
CA ALA A 801 -5.95 -24.75 20.13
C ALA A 801 -4.95 -24.69 18.97
N HIS A 802 -5.07 -23.70 18.07
CA HIS A 802 -4.42 -23.66 16.75
C HIS A 802 -4.83 -24.85 15.85
N TRP A 803 -6.00 -25.44 16.12
CA TRP A 803 -6.54 -26.62 15.46
C TRP A 803 -7.96 -26.32 14.96
N GLY A 804 -8.17 -26.36 13.64
CA GLY A 804 -9.50 -26.54 13.07
C GLY A 804 -9.91 -28.02 13.07
N HIS A 805 -10.61 -28.46 12.02
CA HIS A 805 -10.90 -29.89 11.78
C HIS A 805 -9.65 -30.66 11.31
N VAL A 806 -8.63 -30.72 12.17
CA VAL A 806 -7.31 -31.30 11.90
C VAL A 806 -7.41 -32.82 11.66
N ARG A 807 -6.81 -33.28 10.56
CA ARG A 807 -6.48 -34.69 10.37
C ARG A 807 -5.39 -35.09 11.35
N GLY A 808 -5.77 -35.84 12.40
CA GLY A 808 -4.84 -36.47 13.33
C GLY A 808 -3.91 -37.44 12.62
N PHE A 809 -2.66 -37.51 13.08
CA PHE A 809 -1.60 -38.36 12.51
C PHE A 809 -1.37 -39.66 13.30
N ALA A 810 -1.90 -39.76 14.53
CA ALA A 810 -1.70 -40.90 15.43
C ALA A 810 -3.01 -41.53 15.95
N LEU A 811 -4.17 -40.92 15.72
CA LEU A 811 -5.48 -41.40 16.18
C LEU A 811 -6.46 -41.49 14.99
N PRO A 812 -7.25 -42.58 14.87
CA PRO A 812 -8.28 -42.70 13.84
C PRO A 812 -9.44 -41.75 14.12
N ALA A 813 -10.12 -41.30 13.06
CA ALA A 813 -11.21 -40.34 13.17
C ALA A 813 -12.41 -40.91 13.96
N SER A 814 -12.90 -40.15 14.94
CA SER A 814 -14.13 -40.47 15.68
C SER A 814 -15.34 -40.49 14.75
N LYS A 815 -16.19 -41.51 14.87
CA LYS A 815 -17.47 -41.61 14.15
C LYS A 815 -18.44 -40.48 14.51
N ASN A 816 -18.22 -39.80 15.63
CA ASN A 816 -19.09 -38.76 16.17
C ASN A 816 -18.56 -37.33 15.92
N GLY A 817 -17.50 -37.17 15.12
CA GLY A 817 -17.01 -35.85 14.65
C GLY A 817 -16.16 -35.05 15.65
N VAL A 818 -16.06 -35.48 16.91
CA VAL A 818 -15.17 -34.86 17.92
C VAL A 818 -13.71 -35.28 17.65
N PRO A 819 -12.73 -34.36 17.53
CA PRO A 819 -11.33 -34.73 17.23
C PRO A 819 -10.60 -35.44 18.38
N ILE A 820 -10.91 -35.06 19.61
CA ILE A 820 -10.37 -35.61 20.87
C ILE A 820 -11.51 -35.57 21.91
N ASP A 821 -11.70 -36.66 22.63
CA ASP A 821 -12.47 -36.75 23.88
C ASP A 821 -11.43 -37.17 24.95
N PRO A 822 -11.32 -36.48 26.12
CA PRO A 822 -10.16 -36.59 27.02
C PRO A 822 -10.08 -37.91 27.83
#